data_AF-A0A2Z6RK44-F1
#
_entry.id   AF-A0A2Z6RK44-F1
#
_cell.length_a   1.000
_cell.length_b   1.000
_cell.length_c   1.000
_cell.angle_alpha   90.00
_cell.angle_beta   90.00
_cell.angle_gamma   90.00
#
_symmetry.space_group_name_H-M   'P 1'
#
loop_
_entity.id
_entity.type
_entity.pdbx_description
1 polymer ?
#
loop_
_entity_poly.entity_id
_entity_poly.type
_entity_poly.pdbx_seq_one_letter_code
_entity_poly.pdbx_strand_id
1 'polypeptide(L)'
;MSQITNGEQSQGQINFTQGAQINVSYPVILLVGKTGAGKSTLGNLLLAQPHDDGPFYVSADMESVTQECGTATISIDGIMYNIIDTPGIFDTQLVTDKILEEIADTINKCTYGIKAILFVFEAKRFSAEQRNVLEGIRKFFGEGATNYIIAIFSHATKAQIRDRDIMRKAWNEPVCSFIEDIENRWGISPNSDYYHPDDPVHKARLGEIKAFISSMRGVYTSDQLKKSLKEQEEARRQKEEEEKRIKQEHEEKLKEIARKEAEEAHKRKVEQMEREQKAKREQEENLKRKQQQEAEERHRQMVEKLKQEERERQIREENLRKKQQQEAEERHRQMVEQMRREQEREEELRRQREREWEEKLKRQREEEELRRQREREEYLRRQREREEYLRRQREKEEELRKQREREEYLRRQEQKRLEELYNERRRMLEQLQREQERERRLQEERNRSYDDDDCFSLDTKVQLASGKFIEMAKIQIGDRVCSNVRNGELEFSEVYLISHLGHYDHFLKMTKIEFTKSDGQKGQIRTTPSHCIFREDMSILYAKDVVPGVTKILILNEINELVPAVVDNLTTEEDTGYISFYTRAGTVIANNVMCSCYDDCPQSQTLMDLAFVPIRLWTNVFPSNHRQEELHPYVKILEIAYRNWCNASNIINNCPTVILLIMIIVLFFIFV
;
A
#
# COMPACT_ATOMS: atom_id res chain seq x y z
N MET A 1 -38.13 82.12 29.50
CA MET A 1 -38.46 81.04 30.46
C MET A 1 -39.22 79.99 29.67
N SER A 2 -38.51 79.05 29.04
CA SER A 2 -38.07 77.75 29.60
C SER A 2 -39.24 76.75 29.67
N GLN A 3 -39.26 75.74 28.78
CA GLN A 3 -38.87 74.33 29.07
C GLN A 3 -40.08 73.52 29.64
N ILE A 4 -40.34 72.22 29.41
CA ILE A 4 -39.65 71.08 28.78
C ILE A 4 -40.67 69.91 28.68
N THR A 5 -40.60 69.17 27.57
CA THR A 5 -40.83 67.72 27.28
C THR A 5 -41.92 66.87 27.96
N ASN A 6 -42.56 66.01 27.15
CA ASN A 6 -42.35 64.56 27.23
C ASN A 6 -42.64 63.92 25.86
N GLY A 7 -41.61 63.28 25.28
CA GLY A 7 -41.72 62.44 24.10
C GLY A 7 -41.96 60.99 24.52
N GLU A 8 -42.96 60.36 23.92
CA GLU A 8 -43.24 58.95 24.08
C GLU A 8 -42.26 58.12 23.25
N GLN A 9 -41.57 57.20 23.92
CA GLN A 9 -40.75 56.16 23.32
C GLN A 9 -41.65 55.17 22.59
N SER A 10 -41.53 55.11 21.26
CA SER A 10 -42.08 54.02 20.45
C SER A 10 -41.28 52.74 20.69
N GLN A 11 -41.80 51.85 21.54
CA GLN A 11 -41.36 50.46 21.58
C GLN A 11 -41.73 49.80 20.25
N GLY A 12 -40.72 49.52 19.42
CA GLY A 12 -40.89 48.78 18.18
C GLY A 12 -41.26 47.33 18.48
N GLN A 13 -42.44 46.91 18.00
CA GLN A 13 -42.83 45.51 17.95
C GLN A 13 -41.85 44.72 17.06
N ILE A 14 -41.28 43.66 17.60
CA ILE A 14 -40.43 42.69 16.89
C ILE A 14 -41.33 41.52 16.49
N ASN A 15 -41.51 41.29 15.18
CA ASN A 15 -42.23 40.15 14.65
C ASN A 15 -41.29 38.94 14.51
N PHE A 16 -41.65 37.83 15.13
CA PHE A 16 -40.89 36.57 15.12
C PHE A 16 -41.36 35.64 14.00
N THR A 17 -40.41 35.02 13.30
CA THR A 17 -40.62 33.78 12.51
C THR A 17 -39.38 32.90 12.67
N GLN A 18 -39.55 31.73 13.33
CA GLN A 18 -38.58 30.63 13.21
C GLN A 18 -38.62 30.11 11.76
N GLY A 19 -37.46 30.01 11.11
CA GLY A 19 -37.35 29.74 9.67
C GLY A 19 -37.36 30.98 8.76
N ALA A 20 -36.96 32.16 9.28
CA ALA A 20 -36.90 33.38 8.49
C ALA A 20 -35.93 33.25 7.29
N GLN A 21 -36.45 33.46 6.08
CA GLN A 21 -35.63 33.57 4.86
C GLN A 21 -34.67 34.76 4.98
N ILE A 22 -33.41 34.57 4.55
CA ILE A 22 -32.42 35.65 4.45
C ILE A 22 -33.04 36.82 3.68
N ASN A 23 -33.12 37.99 4.30
CA ASN A 23 -33.60 39.16 3.58
C ASN A 23 -32.48 39.67 2.67
N VAL A 24 -32.65 39.42 1.37
CA VAL A 24 -31.73 39.79 0.30
C VAL A 24 -31.35 41.27 0.25
N SER A 25 -32.16 42.15 0.87
CA SER A 25 -31.91 43.60 0.91
C SER A 25 -31.00 44.02 2.07
N TYR A 26 -30.68 43.11 3.01
CA TYR A 26 -29.88 43.43 4.19
C TYR A 26 -28.45 42.87 4.09
N PRO A 27 -27.42 43.66 4.46
CA PRO A 27 -26.06 43.15 4.63
C PRO A 27 -25.98 42.01 5.65
N VAL A 28 -24.99 41.15 5.46
CA VAL A 28 -24.83 39.95 6.30
C VAL A 28 -23.69 40.08 7.30
N ILE A 29 -23.93 39.60 8.53
CA ILE A 29 -22.93 39.35 9.56
C ILE A 29 -22.83 37.82 9.69
N LEU A 30 -21.70 37.26 9.28
CA LEU A 30 -21.45 35.83 9.30
C LEU A 30 -20.66 35.46 10.57
N LEU A 31 -21.18 34.53 11.38
CA LEU A 31 -20.48 34.01 12.55
C LEU A 31 -19.76 32.72 12.16
N VAL A 32 -18.43 32.71 12.26
CA VAL A 32 -17.62 31.54 11.91
C VAL A 32 -16.70 31.16 13.06
N GLY A 33 -16.36 29.88 13.18
CA GLY A 33 -15.46 29.36 14.21
C GLY A 33 -15.71 27.88 14.50
N LYS A 34 -14.82 27.27 15.27
CA LYS A 34 -14.95 25.86 15.67
C LYS A 34 -16.24 25.59 16.46
N THR A 35 -16.62 24.33 16.60
CA THR A 35 -17.72 23.94 17.49
C THR A 35 -17.36 24.29 18.93
N GLY A 36 -18.38 24.66 19.72
CA GLY A 36 -18.20 25.09 21.10
C GLY A 36 -17.53 26.47 21.27
N ALA A 37 -17.13 27.15 20.18
CA ALA A 37 -16.51 28.46 20.29
C ALA A 37 -17.44 29.58 20.82
N GLY A 38 -18.75 29.32 20.97
CA GLY A 38 -19.72 30.31 21.46
C GLY A 38 -20.26 31.24 20.37
N LYS A 39 -20.35 30.78 19.12
CA LYS A 39 -20.91 31.52 17.98
C LYS A 39 -22.39 31.87 18.20
N SER A 40 -23.21 30.86 18.43
CA SER A 40 -24.64 30.98 18.70
C SER A 40 -24.91 31.86 19.93
N THR A 41 -24.11 31.69 20.99
CA THR A 41 -24.16 32.55 22.20
C THR A 41 -23.88 34.02 21.86
N LEU A 42 -22.82 34.31 21.09
CA LEU A 42 -22.52 35.68 20.64
C LEU A 42 -23.65 36.25 19.77
N GLY A 43 -24.22 35.46 18.86
CA GLY A 43 -25.35 35.86 18.02
C GLY A 43 -26.55 36.30 18.86
N ASN A 44 -26.92 35.50 19.86
CA ASN A 44 -28.00 35.80 20.80
C ASN A 44 -27.71 37.05 21.65
N LEU A 45 -26.47 37.22 22.11
CA LEU A 45 -26.05 38.42 22.84
C LEU A 45 -26.15 39.70 21.98
N LEU A 46 -25.76 39.64 20.71
CA LEU A 46 -25.89 40.77 19.79
C LEU A 46 -27.35 41.21 19.63
N LEU A 47 -28.26 40.24 19.59
CA LEU A 47 -29.71 40.41 19.51
C LEU A 47 -30.37 40.82 20.84
N ALA A 48 -29.57 40.97 21.91
CA ALA A 48 -30.04 41.29 23.26
C ALA A 48 -31.05 40.27 23.84
N GLN A 49 -30.93 38.99 23.46
CA GLN A 49 -31.75 37.88 23.97
C GLN A 49 -30.85 36.79 24.55
N PRO A 50 -30.43 36.90 25.82
CA PRO A 50 -29.51 35.94 26.43
C PRO A 50 -30.20 34.64 26.88
N HIS A 51 -29.73 33.50 26.36
CA HIS A 51 -30.02 32.09 26.72
C HIS A 51 -31.48 31.59 26.63
N ASP A 52 -31.62 30.31 26.27
CA ASP A 52 -32.78 29.41 26.05
C ASP A 52 -33.97 29.90 25.19
N ASP A 53 -34.24 31.20 25.12
CA ASP A 53 -35.31 31.82 24.33
C ASP A 53 -34.79 32.56 23.07
N GLY A 54 -33.48 32.52 22.82
CA GLY A 54 -32.84 33.19 21.68
C GLY A 54 -33.04 32.46 20.35
N PRO A 55 -32.93 33.15 19.20
CA PRO A 55 -33.18 32.56 17.88
C PRO A 55 -32.10 31.59 17.41
N PHE A 56 -30.90 31.63 17.99
CA PHE A 56 -29.87 30.62 17.76
C PHE A 56 -29.86 29.62 18.91
N TYR A 57 -30.01 28.34 18.59
CA TYR A 57 -29.99 27.27 19.59
C TYR A 57 -28.60 27.19 20.25
N VAL A 58 -28.56 27.20 21.58
CA VAL A 58 -27.34 27.05 22.38
C VAL A 58 -27.52 25.82 23.26
N SER A 59 -26.78 24.76 22.99
CA SER A 59 -26.73 23.58 23.86
C SER A 59 -25.36 23.45 24.50
N ALA A 60 -25.34 22.95 25.74
CA ALA A 60 -24.14 22.56 26.47
C ALA A 60 -23.87 21.03 26.36
N ASP A 61 -24.67 20.32 25.56
CA ASP A 61 -24.59 18.88 25.37
C ASP A 61 -23.42 18.51 24.45
N MET A 62 -22.73 17.43 24.76
CA MET A 62 -21.54 16.98 24.03
C MET A 62 -21.83 16.47 22.60
N GLU A 63 -23.10 16.37 22.21
CA GLU A 63 -23.60 15.73 20.98
C GLU A 63 -24.20 16.74 19.99
N SER A 64 -24.52 17.96 20.42
CA SER A 64 -25.27 18.92 19.61
C SER A 64 -24.32 19.80 18.79
N VAL A 65 -24.07 19.41 17.55
CA VAL A 65 -23.48 20.28 16.52
C VAL A 65 -24.61 20.90 15.70
N THR A 66 -24.61 22.22 15.51
CA THR A 66 -25.49 22.90 14.56
C THR A 66 -25.17 22.37 13.15
N GLN A 67 -26.08 21.58 12.56
CA GLN A 67 -25.88 20.97 11.22
C GLN A 67 -26.31 21.90 10.06
N GLU A 68 -27.09 22.94 10.37
CA GLU A 68 -27.62 23.91 9.39
C GLU A 68 -27.31 25.35 9.82
N CYS A 69 -27.22 26.27 8.87
CA CYS A 69 -27.01 27.68 9.19
C CYS A 69 -28.28 28.34 9.78
N GLY A 70 -28.18 28.87 11.01
CA GLY A 70 -29.26 29.66 11.61
C GLY A 70 -29.26 31.10 11.10
N THR A 71 -30.44 31.72 10.93
CA THR A 71 -30.55 33.13 10.47
C THR A 71 -31.46 33.95 11.38
N ALA A 72 -31.04 35.17 11.73
CA ALA A 72 -31.82 36.17 12.44
C ALA A 72 -31.57 37.58 11.89
N THR A 73 -32.34 38.58 12.30
CA THR A 73 -32.12 39.99 11.89
C THR A 73 -31.85 40.90 13.08
N ILE A 74 -30.95 41.87 12.90
CA ILE A 74 -30.55 42.84 13.92
C ILE A 74 -30.52 44.26 13.34
N SER A 75 -30.81 45.26 14.16
CA SER A 75 -30.50 46.67 13.85
C SER A 75 -29.24 47.12 14.58
N ILE A 76 -28.26 47.65 13.84
CA ILE A 76 -27.05 48.28 14.39
C ILE A 76 -26.96 49.68 13.77
N ASP A 77 -26.94 50.71 14.62
CA ASP A 77 -26.89 52.12 14.22
C ASP A 77 -27.95 52.51 13.15
N GLY A 78 -29.14 51.90 13.24
CA GLY A 78 -30.26 52.14 12.31
C GLY A 78 -30.20 51.36 11.00
N ILE A 79 -29.16 50.54 10.77
CA ILE A 79 -29.05 49.65 9.60
C ILE A 79 -29.47 48.24 10.01
N MET A 80 -30.31 47.61 9.19
CA MET A 80 -30.71 46.22 9.37
C MET A 80 -29.67 45.26 8.78
N TYR A 81 -29.34 44.20 9.51
CA TYR A 81 -28.42 43.14 9.10
C TYR A 81 -29.07 41.77 9.26
N ASN A 82 -28.72 40.82 8.40
CA ASN A 82 -28.90 39.40 8.68
C ASN A 82 -27.72 38.91 9.51
N ILE A 83 -27.96 38.28 10.65
CA ILE A 83 -26.95 37.50 11.37
C ILE A 83 -27.12 36.04 10.95
N ILE A 84 -26.03 35.43 10.47
CA ILE A 84 -26.00 34.03 10.07
C ILE A 84 -25.03 33.30 11.00
N ASP A 85 -25.55 32.33 11.75
CA ASP A 85 -24.77 31.43 12.57
C ASP A 85 -24.44 30.17 11.76
N THR A 86 -23.16 29.89 11.54
CA THR A 86 -22.74 28.73 10.74
C THR A 86 -22.46 27.51 11.62
N PRO A 87 -22.60 26.29 11.06
CA PRO A 87 -22.01 25.09 11.64
C PRO A 87 -20.53 25.28 12.04
N GLY A 88 -20.07 24.47 12.99
CA GLY A 88 -18.66 24.43 13.39
C GLY A 88 -17.78 23.99 12.22
N ILE A 89 -16.84 24.84 11.83
CA ILE A 89 -16.06 24.67 10.58
C ILE A 89 -14.85 23.73 10.69
N PHE A 90 -14.45 23.29 11.89
CA PHE A 90 -13.14 22.65 12.12
C PHE A 90 -13.08 21.74 13.37
N ASP A 91 -14.05 20.85 13.56
CA ASP A 91 -14.12 20.00 14.77
C ASP A 91 -13.33 18.69 14.69
N THR A 92 -12.86 18.31 13.49
CA THR A 92 -12.07 17.10 13.26
C THR A 92 -10.96 17.41 12.25
N GLN A 93 -9.91 16.59 12.20
CA GLN A 93 -8.70 16.80 11.40
C GLN A 93 -8.93 16.88 9.87
N LEU A 94 -10.18 16.90 9.42
CA LEU A 94 -10.61 17.08 8.05
C LEU A 94 -11.72 18.12 8.06
N VAL A 95 -11.48 19.26 7.40
CA VAL A 95 -12.58 20.10 6.95
C VAL A 95 -13.40 19.25 5.97
N THR A 96 -14.63 18.89 6.33
CA THR A 96 -15.48 18.16 5.41
C THR A 96 -15.95 19.13 4.33
N ASP A 97 -15.71 18.81 3.05
CA ASP A 97 -16.13 19.64 1.90
C ASP A 97 -17.61 20.06 2.01
N LYS A 98 -18.45 19.22 2.64
CA LYS A 98 -19.87 19.49 2.95
C LYS A 98 -20.13 20.73 3.81
N ILE A 99 -19.32 20.98 4.85
CA ILE A 99 -19.53 22.15 5.75
C ILE A 99 -19.12 23.44 5.03
N LEU A 100 -18.04 23.37 4.25
CA LEU A 100 -17.64 24.48 3.39
C LEU A 100 -18.65 24.74 2.28
N GLU A 101 -19.25 23.70 1.72
CA GLU A 101 -20.32 23.79 0.72
C GLU A 101 -21.57 24.45 1.32
N GLU A 102 -22.02 24.06 2.51
CA GLU A 102 -23.16 24.69 3.21
C GLU A 102 -22.91 26.18 3.49
N ILE A 103 -21.69 26.54 3.90
CA ILE A 103 -21.30 27.94 4.09
C ILE A 103 -21.25 28.67 2.75
N ALA A 104 -20.67 28.07 1.71
CA ALA A 104 -20.61 28.66 0.38
C ALA A 104 -22.02 28.88 -0.20
N ASP A 105 -22.93 27.93 -0.02
CA ASP A 105 -24.33 28.02 -0.41
C ASP A 105 -25.07 29.10 0.37
N THR A 106 -24.81 29.22 1.66
CA THR A 106 -25.37 30.29 2.49
C THR A 106 -24.86 31.65 2.04
N ILE A 107 -23.57 31.78 1.70
CA ILE A 107 -22.99 33.01 1.14
C ILE A 107 -23.54 33.30 -0.26
N ASN A 108 -23.78 32.29 -1.09
CA ASN A 108 -24.40 32.45 -2.41
C ASN A 108 -25.83 33.00 -2.32
N LYS A 109 -26.56 32.69 -1.24
CA LYS A 109 -27.90 33.25 -0.95
C LYS A 109 -27.83 34.71 -0.49
N CYS A 110 -26.66 35.20 -0.07
CA CYS A 110 -26.45 36.58 0.42
C CYS A 110 -26.20 37.57 -0.72
N THR A 111 -27.25 37.97 -1.43
CA THR A 111 -27.15 38.86 -2.60
C THR A 111 -26.58 40.25 -2.30
N TYR A 112 -26.84 40.84 -1.12
CA TYR A 112 -26.21 42.10 -0.72
C TYR A 112 -24.71 41.95 -0.44
N GLY A 113 -24.27 40.77 0.00
CA GLY A 113 -22.90 40.50 0.45
C GLY A 113 -22.71 40.61 1.97
N ILE A 114 -21.57 40.09 2.42
CA ILE A 114 -21.21 39.98 3.83
C ILE A 114 -20.50 41.26 4.26
N LYS A 115 -21.10 41.99 5.19
CA LYS A 115 -20.49 43.16 5.81
C LYS A 115 -19.35 42.79 6.74
N ALA A 116 -19.56 41.73 7.51
CA ALA A 116 -18.71 41.33 8.63
C ALA A 116 -18.61 39.81 8.73
N ILE A 117 -17.41 39.29 8.90
CA ILE A 117 -17.15 37.90 9.29
C ILE A 117 -16.64 37.95 10.73
N LEU A 118 -17.50 37.60 11.69
CA LEU A 118 -17.12 37.51 13.09
C LEU A 118 -16.50 36.13 13.33
N PHE A 119 -15.17 36.09 13.40
CA PHE A 119 -14.46 34.87 13.68
C PHE A 119 -14.32 34.68 15.20
N VAL A 120 -15.05 33.72 15.74
CA VAL A 120 -15.16 33.48 17.18
C VAL A 120 -14.11 32.47 17.65
N PHE A 121 -13.29 32.91 18.61
CA PHE A 121 -12.20 32.15 19.22
C PHE A 121 -12.43 31.97 20.71
N GLU A 122 -12.14 30.78 21.24
CA GLU A 122 -12.08 30.61 22.69
C GLU A 122 -10.79 31.21 23.25
N ALA A 123 -10.92 32.10 24.24
CA ALA A 123 -9.83 32.69 25.02
C ALA A 123 -9.22 31.69 26.02
N LYS A 124 -8.86 30.51 25.53
CA LYS A 124 -8.18 29.44 26.28
C LYS A 124 -6.75 29.24 25.75
N ARG A 125 -6.04 28.22 26.24
CA ARG A 125 -4.69 27.88 25.77
C ARG A 125 -4.72 27.61 24.27
N PHE A 126 -3.84 28.28 23.53
CA PHE A 126 -3.75 28.14 22.09
C PHE A 126 -3.33 26.73 21.68
N SER A 127 -4.22 26.01 20.98
CA SER A 127 -4.01 24.63 20.54
C SER A 127 -3.60 24.56 19.06
N ALA A 128 -3.04 23.42 18.64
CA ALA A 128 -2.76 23.15 17.22
C ALA A 128 -4.05 23.23 16.37
N GLU A 129 -5.18 22.81 16.94
CA GLU A 129 -6.50 22.95 16.34
C GLU A 129 -6.85 24.42 16.04
N GLN A 130 -6.66 25.33 17.00
CA GLN A 130 -6.90 26.77 16.79
C GLN A 130 -6.01 27.36 15.69
N ARG A 131 -4.77 26.87 15.56
CA ARG A 131 -3.88 27.24 14.43
C ARG A 131 -4.42 26.75 13.09
N ASN A 132 -4.91 25.52 13.03
CA ASN A 132 -5.49 24.96 11.80
C ASN A 132 -6.75 25.72 11.37
N VAL A 133 -7.60 26.14 12.32
CA VAL A 133 -8.79 26.97 12.05
C VAL A 133 -8.39 28.31 11.44
N LEU A 134 -7.35 28.96 11.99
CA LEU A 134 -6.80 30.22 11.47
C LEU A 134 -6.31 30.09 10.02
N GLU A 135 -5.53 29.06 9.73
CA GLU A 135 -5.02 28.79 8.38
C GLU A 135 -6.14 28.39 7.42
N GLY A 136 -7.12 27.61 7.90
CA GLY A 136 -8.25 27.13 7.13
C GLY A 136 -9.20 28.25 6.69
N ILE A 137 -9.51 29.20 7.57
CA ILE A 137 -10.36 30.35 7.22
C ILE A 137 -9.70 31.24 6.17
N ARG A 138 -8.39 31.51 6.31
CA ARG A 138 -7.63 32.28 5.31
C ARG A 138 -7.65 31.62 3.95
N LYS A 139 -7.47 30.30 3.95
CA LYS A 139 -7.57 29.48 2.75
C LYS A 139 -8.98 29.62 2.16
N PHE A 140 -10.02 29.27 2.90
CA PHE A 140 -11.39 29.18 2.38
C PHE A 140 -11.91 30.51 1.82
N PHE A 141 -11.81 31.61 2.57
CA PHE A 141 -12.32 32.90 2.12
C PHE A 141 -11.35 33.69 1.22
N GLY A 142 -10.09 33.22 1.10
CA GLY A 142 -9.03 33.91 0.38
C GLY A 142 -8.45 35.11 1.13
N GLU A 143 -7.29 35.60 0.67
CA GLU A 143 -6.56 36.70 1.33
C GLU A 143 -7.39 37.99 1.42
N GLY A 144 -8.24 38.26 0.42
CA GLY A 144 -9.08 39.46 0.38
C GLY A 144 -10.16 39.54 1.47
N ALA A 145 -10.47 38.41 2.13
CA ALA A 145 -11.48 38.36 3.18
C ALA A 145 -11.01 38.94 4.52
N THR A 146 -9.70 39.06 4.74
CA THR A 146 -9.11 39.67 5.95
C THR A 146 -9.65 41.08 6.23
N ASN A 147 -9.98 41.84 5.17
CA ASN A 147 -10.61 43.16 5.24
C ASN A 147 -12.00 43.19 5.89
N TYR A 148 -12.66 42.03 5.96
CA TYR A 148 -14.03 41.87 6.46
C TYR A 148 -14.10 41.05 7.75
N ILE A 149 -12.96 40.56 8.24
CA ILE A 149 -12.91 39.73 9.46
C ILE A 149 -12.75 40.61 10.71
N ILE A 150 -13.49 40.25 11.75
CA ILE A 150 -13.32 40.72 13.13
C ILE A 150 -13.11 39.51 14.02
N ALA A 151 -12.01 39.48 14.78
CA ALA A 151 -11.74 38.41 15.73
C ALA A 151 -12.50 38.65 17.06
N ILE A 152 -13.29 37.67 17.51
CA ILE A 152 -14.06 37.77 18.76
C ILE A 152 -13.59 36.71 19.74
N PHE A 153 -13.07 37.14 20.89
CA PHE A 153 -12.64 36.23 21.94
C PHE A 153 -13.80 35.92 22.90
N SER A 154 -14.29 34.69 22.85
CA SER A 154 -15.29 34.13 23.77
C SER A 154 -14.60 33.41 24.95
N HIS A 155 -15.37 32.95 25.93
CA HIS A 155 -14.85 32.21 27.10
C HIS A 155 -13.72 32.92 27.87
N ALA A 156 -13.64 34.24 27.75
CA ALA A 156 -12.64 35.05 28.44
C ALA A 156 -12.95 35.10 29.94
N THR A 157 -11.91 35.16 30.77
CA THR A 157 -12.06 35.30 32.22
C THR A 157 -12.68 36.63 32.59
N LYS A 158 -13.29 36.73 33.78
CA LYS A 158 -13.87 37.98 34.31
C LYS A 158 -12.92 39.17 34.27
N ALA A 159 -11.61 38.94 34.44
CA ALA A 159 -10.57 39.96 34.37
C ALA A 159 -10.29 40.40 32.92
N GLN A 160 -10.14 39.45 31.99
CA GLN A 160 -9.95 39.73 30.55
C GLN A 160 -11.15 40.46 29.93
N ILE A 161 -12.38 40.11 30.33
CA ILE A 161 -13.59 40.80 29.85
C ILE A 161 -13.63 42.24 30.33
N ARG A 162 -13.16 42.53 31.56
CA ARG A 162 -13.11 43.89 32.10
C ARG A 162 -12.05 44.73 31.41
N ASP A 163 -10.84 44.19 31.31
CA ASP A 163 -9.66 44.89 30.83
C ASP A 163 -9.07 44.21 29.58
N ARG A 164 -9.18 44.92 28.45
CA ARG A 164 -8.68 44.49 27.14
C ARG A 164 -7.17 44.30 27.12
N ASP A 165 -6.41 45.04 27.93
CA ASP A 165 -4.95 44.91 27.96
C ASP A 165 -4.52 43.57 28.55
N ILE A 166 -5.29 43.01 29.48
CA ILE A 166 -5.06 41.66 30.02
C ILE A 166 -5.26 40.62 28.93
N MET A 167 -6.30 40.76 28.11
CA MET A 167 -6.53 39.88 26.97
C MET A 167 -5.42 39.98 25.93
N ARG A 168 -5.01 41.20 25.56
CA ARG A 168 -3.93 41.44 24.58
C ARG A 168 -2.60 40.82 25.00
N LYS A 169 -2.26 40.88 26.29
CA LYS A 169 -1.03 40.28 26.84
C LYS A 169 -1.04 38.75 26.84
N ALA A 170 -2.20 38.12 26.67
CA ALA A 170 -2.34 36.67 26.66
C ALA A 170 -2.14 36.02 25.28
N TRP A 171 -1.98 36.83 24.22
CA TRP A 171 -1.81 36.32 22.86
C TRP A 171 -0.41 35.76 22.61
N ASN A 172 -0.34 34.75 21.76
CA ASN A 172 0.90 34.21 21.23
C ASN A 172 1.14 34.70 19.80
N GLU A 173 2.31 34.38 19.23
CA GLU A 173 2.73 34.87 17.93
C GLU A 173 1.72 34.62 16.79
N PRO A 174 1.12 33.42 16.62
CA PRO A 174 0.11 33.19 15.59
C PRO A 174 -1.14 34.08 15.74
N VAL A 175 -1.59 34.33 16.98
CA VAL A 175 -2.74 35.21 17.22
C VAL A 175 -2.36 36.66 16.97
N CYS A 176 -1.19 37.12 17.44
CA CYS A 176 -0.71 38.48 17.16
C CYS A 176 -0.64 38.75 15.65
N SER A 177 0.02 37.88 14.90
CA SER A 177 0.11 37.98 13.44
C SER A 177 -1.28 37.98 12.78
N PHE A 178 -2.21 37.16 13.27
CA PHE A 178 -3.56 37.15 12.72
C PHE A 178 -4.33 38.45 12.98
N ILE A 179 -4.24 39.00 14.20
CA ILE A 179 -4.89 40.25 14.57
C ILE A 179 -4.31 41.43 13.79
N GLU A 180 -2.99 41.44 13.53
CA GLU A 180 -2.32 42.43 12.70
C GLU A 180 -2.82 42.39 11.25
N ASP A 181 -2.95 41.19 10.67
CA ASP A 181 -3.43 41.00 9.30
C ASP A 181 -4.89 41.45 9.10
N ILE A 182 -5.70 41.48 10.17
CA ILE A 182 -7.06 42.04 10.15
C ILE A 182 -7.10 43.48 10.69
N GLU A 183 -5.98 44.20 10.60
CA GLU A 183 -5.83 45.61 10.99
C GLU A 183 -6.33 45.91 12.41
N ASN A 184 -6.04 45.01 13.36
CA ASN A 184 -6.41 45.11 14.77
C ASN A 184 -7.92 45.17 15.05
N ARG A 185 -8.75 44.60 14.16
CA ARG A 185 -10.20 44.43 14.38
C ARG A 185 -10.49 43.26 15.31
N TRP A 186 -10.62 43.53 16.61
CA TRP A 186 -10.94 42.48 17.59
C TRP A 186 -11.79 42.95 18.76
N GLY A 187 -12.61 42.04 19.29
CA GLY A 187 -13.48 42.25 20.44
C GLY A 187 -13.48 41.06 21.41
N ILE A 188 -14.16 41.23 22.53
CA ILE A 188 -14.34 40.17 23.54
C ILE A 188 -15.84 39.95 23.70
N SER A 189 -16.30 38.71 23.54
CA SER A 189 -17.70 38.38 23.84
C SER A 189 -17.94 38.55 25.35
N PRO A 190 -18.96 39.31 25.77
CA PRO A 190 -19.29 39.38 27.19
C PRO A 190 -19.82 38.02 27.68
N ASN A 191 -19.78 37.83 29.00
CA ASN A 191 -20.36 36.68 29.67
C ASN A 191 -21.37 37.18 30.71
N SER A 192 -22.65 36.81 30.52
CA SER A 192 -23.77 37.21 31.37
C SER A 192 -23.65 36.71 32.82
N ASP A 193 -22.93 35.60 33.07
CA ASP A 193 -22.68 35.07 34.41
C ASP A 193 -21.74 35.96 35.22
N TYR A 194 -20.83 36.67 34.54
CA TYR A 194 -19.87 37.56 35.18
C TYR A 194 -20.34 39.01 35.25
N TYR A 195 -21.04 39.45 34.20
CA TYR A 195 -21.53 40.82 34.00
C TYR A 195 -22.93 40.75 33.38
N HIS A 196 -23.96 41.10 34.17
CA HIS A 196 -25.36 41.15 33.72
C HIS A 196 -25.49 41.99 32.42
N PRO A 197 -26.46 41.72 31.53
CA PRO A 197 -26.66 42.50 30.30
C PRO A 197 -26.77 44.02 30.48
N ASP A 198 -27.20 44.47 31.67
CA ASP A 198 -27.26 45.88 32.02
C ASP A 198 -25.95 46.52 32.49
N ASP A 199 -24.94 45.71 32.81
CA ASP A 199 -23.64 46.15 33.30
C ASP A 199 -22.91 47.00 32.22
N PRO A 200 -22.29 48.13 32.61
CA PRO A 200 -21.54 48.96 31.67
C PRO A 200 -20.43 48.20 30.91
N VAL A 201 -19.78 47.22 31.54
CA VAL A 201 -18.75 46.37 30.89
C VAL A 201 -19.39 45.51 29.81
N HIS A 202 -20.55 44.90 30.09
CA HIS A 202 -21.29 44.09 29.11
C HIS A 202 -21.68 44.93 27.90
N LYS A 203 -22.31 46.09 28.15
CA LYS A 203 -22.72 47.04 27.10
C LYS A 203 -21.53 47.58 26.30
N ALA A 204 -20.41 47.88 26.96
CA ALA A 204 -19.20 48.35 26.29
C ALA A 204 -18.64 47.31 25.32
N ARG A 205 -18.54 46.04 25.73
CA ARG A 205 -18.01 44.96 24.87
C ARG A 205 -18.89 44.72 23.64
N LEU A 206 -20.22 44.67 23.78
CA LEU A 206 -21.11 44.58 22.61
C LEU A 206 -21.07 45.84 21.75
N GLY A 207 -20.98 47.02 22.37
CA GLY A 207 -20.86 48.30 21.66
C GLY A 207 -19.59 48.36 20.79
N GLU A 208 -18.46 47.85 21.28
CA GLU A 208 -17.21 47.75 20.53
C GLU A 208 -17.36 46.85 19.28
N ILE A 209 -17.98 45.67 19.44
CA ILE A 209 -18.22 44.75 18.32
C ILE A 209 -19.12 45.40 17.28
N LYS A 210 -20.22 46.04 17.71
CA LYS A 210 -21.14 46.77 16.85
C LYS A 210 -20.45 47.93 16.13
N ALA A 211 -19.57 48.67 16.80
CA ALA A 211 -18.80 49.75 16.20
C ALA A 211 -17.86 49.25 15.09
N PHE A 212 -17.19 48.10 15.28
CA PHE A 212 -16.38 47.50 14.21
C PHE A 212 -17.23 47.15 12.99
N ILE A 213 -18.40 46.52 13.20
CA ILE A 213 -19.35 46.16 12.11
C ILE A 213 -19.78 47.41 11.33
N SER A 214 -20.19 48.47 12.03
CA SER A 214 -20.61 49.73 11.41
C SER A 214 -19.45 50.43 10.67
N SER A 215 -18.22 50.32 11.16
CA SER A 215 -17.05 50.99 10.58
C SER A 215 -16.50 50.33 9.32
N MET A 216 -16.85 49.06 9.07
CA MET A 216 -16.34 48.34 7.89
C MET A 216 -16.79 48.96 6.58
N ARG A 217 -15.94 48.89 5.56
CA ARG A 217 -16.21 49.44 4.22
C ARG A 217 -16.36 48.30 3.22
N GLY A 218 -17.27 48.48 2.27
CA GLY A 218 -17.58 47.44 1.28
C GLY A 218 -18.31 46.24 1.89
N VAL A 219 -18.35 45.17 1.11
CA VAL A 219 -18.91 43.86 1.44
C VAL A 219 -18.07 42.77 0.77
N TYR A 220 -17.96 41.62 1.43
CA TYR A 220 -17.41 40.41 0.84
C TYR A 220 -18.50 39.70 0.03
N THR A 221 -18.24 39.43 -1.25
CA THR A 221 -19.25 38.89 -2.18
C THR A 221 -19.01 37.41 -2.52
N SER A 222 -20.06 36.75 -3.00
CA SER A 222 -19.97 35.38 -3.52
C SER A 222 -18.99 35.26 -4.70
N ASP A 223 -18.80 36.31 -5.50
CA ASP A 223 -17.80 36.33 -6.57
C ASP A 223 -16.36 36.30 -6.03
N GLN A 224 -16.10 36.99 -4.91
CA GLN A 224 -14.80 36.94 -4.25
C GLN A 224 -14.53 35.55 -3.65
N LEU A 225 -15.56 34.91 -3.10
CA LEU A 225 -15.46 33.52 -2.62
C LEU A 225 -15.19 32.55 -3.78
N LYS A 226 -15.97 32.63 -4.87
CA LYS A 226 -15.78 31.79 -6.06
C LYS A 226 -14.39 31.96 -6.68
N LYS A 227 -13.89 33.19 -6.74
CA LYS A 227 -12.52 33.47 -7.20
C LYS A 227 -11.50 32.75 -6.31
N SER A 228 -11.65 32.87 -4.99
CA SER A 228 -10.74 32.23 -4.02
C SER A 228 -10.79 30.70 -4.13
N LEU A 229 -11.98 30.10 -4.21
CA LEU A 229 -12.15 28.66 -4.40
C LEU A 229 -11.52 28.15 -5.72
N LYS A 230 -11.66 28.91 -6.81
CA LYS A 230 -11.07 28.55 -8.10
C LYS A 230 -9.54 28.61 -8.06
N GLU A 231 -8.97 29.66 -7.45
CA GLU A 231 -7.51 29.78 -7.27
C GLU A 231 -6.95 28.61 -6.44
N GLN A 232 -7.69 28.16 -5.42
CA GLN A 232 -7.31 26.99 -4.64
C GLN A 232 -7.37 25.69 -5.43
N GLU A 233 -8.43 25.49 -6.22
CA GLU A 233 -8.56 24.30 -7.03
C GLU A 233 -7.44 24.23 -8.09
N GLU A 234 -7.11 25.35 -8.73
CA GLU A 234 -5.99 25.45 -9.66
C GLU A 234 -4.65 25.17 -8.98
N ALA A 235 -4.40 25.74 -7.79
CA ALA A 235 -3.19 25.47 -7.02
C ALA A 235 -3.09 24.00 -6.57
N ARG A 236 -4.21 23.37 -6.21
CA ARG A 236 -4.28 21.94 -5.86
C ARG A 236 -3.94 21.07 -7.08
N ARG A 237 -4.56 21.36 -8.24
CA ARG A 237 -4.27 20.66 -9.49
C ARG A 237 -2.80 20.76 -9.88
N GLN A 238 -2.20 21.96 -9.78
CA GLN A 238 -0.78 22.16 -10.06
C GLN A 238 0.13 21.34 -9.12
N LYS A 239 -0.18 21.28 -7.82
CA LYS A 239 0.57 20.45 -6.88
C LYS A 239 0.46 18.96 -7.20
N GLU A 240 -0.74 18.47 -7.50
CA GLU A 240 -0.97 17.07 -7.88
C GLU A 240 -0.25 16.70 -9.19
N GLU A 241 -0.24 17.61 -10.18
CA GLU A 241 0.51 17.42 -11.42
C GLU A 241 2.02 17.40 -11.19
N GLU A 242 2.54 18.30 -10.36
CA GLU A 242 3.97 18.34 -10.04
C GLU A 242 4.42 17.10 -9.24
N GLU A 243 3.63 16.64 -8.27
CA GLU A 243 3.89 15.39 -7.55
C GLU A 243 3.92 14.18 -8.48
N LYS A 244 3.00 14.13 -9.46
CA LYS A 244 3.02 13.08 -10.50
C LYS A 244 4.28 13.16 -11.35
N ARG A 245 4.72 14.37 -11.75
CA ARG A 245 5.96 14.57 -12.51
C ARG A 245 7.19 14.12 -11.72
N ILE A 246 7.31 14.53 -10.47
CA ILE A 246 8.41 14.12 -9.57
C ILE A 246 8.44 12.61 -9.41
N LYS A 247 7.28 11.98 -9.20
CA LYS A 247 7.17 10.52 -9.07
C LYS A 247 7.59 9.79 -10.35
N GLN A 248 7.17 10.26 -11.51
CA GLN A 248 7.56 9.70 -12.82
C GLN A 248 9.07 9.84 -13.06
N GLU A 249 9.64 11.02 -12.82
CA GLU A 249 11.08 11.25 -12.98
C GLU A 249 11.92 10.37 -12.03
N HIS A 250 11.45 10.20 -10.79
CA HIS A 250 12.08 9.29 -9.83
C HIS A 250 12.04 7.83 -10.29
N GLU A 251 10.90 7.38 -10.82
CA GLU A 251 10.75 6.02 -11.35
C GLU A 251 11.64 5.77 -12.58
N GLU A 252 11.74 6.74 -13.49
CA GLU A 252 12.64 6.65 -14.65
C GLU A 252 14.11 6.57 -14.24
N LYS A 253 14.53 7.40 -13.28
CA LYS A 253 15.90 7.35 -12.72
C LYS A 253 16.22 6.00 -12.09
N LEU A 254 15.28 5.41 -11.34
CA LEU A 254 15.45 4.06 -10.77
C LEU A 254 15.59 2.98 -11.85
N LYS A 255 14.79 3.05 -12.92
CA LYS A 255 14.90 2.14 -14.08
C LYS A 255 16.25 2.27 -14.78
N GLU A 256 16.76 3.49 -14.93
CA GLU A 256 18.07 3.73 -15.56
C GLU A 256 19.23 3.13 -14.72
N ILE A 257 19.19 3.32 -13.39
CA ILE A 257 20.17 2.74 -12.47
C ILE A 257 20.14 1.21 -12.55
N ALA A 258 18.96 0.60 -12.46
CA ALA A 258 18.80 -0.85 -12.56
C ALA A 258 19.32 -1.41 -13.89
N ARG A 259 19.12 -0.68 -15.01
CA ARG A 259 19.62 -1.08 -16.33
C ARG A 259 21.15 -1.05 -16.37
N LYS A 260 21.80 -0.02 -15.83
CA LYS A 260 23.27 0.08 -15.76
C LYS A 260 23.86 -1.03 -14.90
N GLU A 261 23.27 -1.33 -13.75
CA GLU A 261 23.71 -2.43 -12.88
C GLU A 261 23.58 -3.80 -13.56
N ALA A 262 22.47 -4.03 -14.28
CA ALA A 262 22.27 -5.27 -15.02
C ALA A 262 23.30 -5.45 -16.16
N GLU A 263 23.62 -4.36 -16.87
CA GLU A 263 24.62 -4.36 -17.95
C GLU A 263 26.03 -4.63 -17.40
N GLU A 264 26.40 -4.01 -16.28
CA GLU A 264 27.67 -4.32 -15.59
C GLU A 264 27.72 -5.76 -15.10
N ALA A 265 26.65 -6.27 -14.49
CA ALA A 265 26.58 -7.65 -14.02
C ALA A 265 26.71 -8.65 -15.18
N HIS A 266 26.10 -8.36 -16.32
CA HIS A 266 26.24 -9.15 -17.54
C HIS A 266 27.69 -9.14 -18.04
N LYS A 267 28.33 -7.97 -18.11
CA LYS A 267 29.74 -7.83 -18.51
C LYS A 267 30.67 -8.66 -17.62
N ARG A 268 30.50 -8.57 -16.29
CA ARG A 268 31.28 -9.36 -15.32
C ARG A 268 31.13 -10.87 -15.53
N LYS A 269 29.91 -11.34 -15.81
CA LYS A 269 29.64 -12.77 -16.10
C LYS A 269 30.30 -13.24 -17.39
N VAL A 270 30.27 -12.43 -18.45
CA VAL A 270 30.93 -12.76 -19.73
C VAL A 270 32.45 -12.86 -19.54
N GLU A 271 33.06 -11.88 -18.89
CA GLU A 271 34.51 -11.89 -18.60
C GLU A 271 34.91 -13.10 -17.73
N GLN A 272 34.08 -13.49 -16.77
CA GLN A 272 34.32 -14.69 -15.96
C GLN A 272 34.25 -15.97 -16.81
N MET A 273 33.23 -16.12 -17.66
CA MET A 273 33.11 -17.29 -18.55
C MET A 273 34.29 -17.39 -19.52
N GLU A 274 34.78 -16.28 -20.06
CA GLU A 274 35.96 -16.28 -20.94
C GLU A 274 37.23 -16.74 -20.20
N ARG A 275 37.43 -16.31 -18.95
CA ARG A 275 38.55 -16.76 -18.10
C ARG A 275 38.47 -18.26 -17.82
N GLU A 276 37.28 -18.76 -17.49
CA GLU A 276 37.05 -20.19 -17.23
C GLU A 276 37.27 -21.04 -18.50
N GLN A 277 36.79 -20.58 -19.65
CA GLN A 277 37.05 -21.26 -20.93
C GLN A 277 38.54 -21.28 -21.28
N LYS A 278 39.25 -20.18 -21.07
CA LYS A 278 40.70 -20.10 -21.30
C LYS A 278 41.46 -21.06 -20.39
N ALA A 279 41.15 -21.09 -19.10
CA ALA A 279 41.77 -22.01 -18.14
C ALA A 279 41.51 -23.49 -18.49
N LYS A 280 40.29 -23.83 -18.94
CA LYS A 280 39.97 -25.18 -19.42
C LYS A 280 40.79 -25.57 -20.66
N ARG A 281 40.93 -24.67 -21.64
CA ARG A 281 41.73 -24.91 -22.85
C ARG A 281 43.21 -25.14 -22.51
N GLU A 282 43.77 -24.33 -21.61
CA GLU A 282 45.16 -24.49 -21.13
C GLU A 282 45.36 -25.81 -20.38
N GLN A 283 44.39 -26.25 -19.56
CA GLN A 283 44.44 -27.56 -18.91
C GLN A 283 44.39 -28.72 -19.92
N GLU A 284 43.52 -28.65 -20.93
CA GLU A 284 43.45 -29.68 -21.99
C GLU A 284 44.74 -29.76 -22.82
N GLU A 285 45.32 -28.62 -23.20
CA GLU A 285 46.60 -28.61 -23.92
C GLU A 285 47.74 -29.19 -23.08
N ASN A 286 47.82 -28.83 -21.80
CA ASN A 286 48.83 -29.38 -20.90
C ASN A 286 48.67 -30.89 -20.70
N LEU A 287 47.44 -31.39 -20.61
CA LEU A 287 47.16 -32.82 -20.52
C LEU A 287 47.58 -33.56 -21.80
N LYS A 288 47.25 -33.01 -22.97
CA LYS A 288 47.66 -33.57 -24.27
C LYS A 288 49.18 -33.61 -24.42
N ARG A 289 49.89 -32.54 -24.05
CA ARG A 289 51.36 -32.50 -24.06
C ARG A 289 51.97 -33.58 -23.17
N LYS A 290 51.43 -33.79 -21.96
CA LYS A 290 51.89 -34.82 -21.03
C LYS A 290 51.68 -36.23 -21.59
N GLN A 291 50.49 -36.51 -22.15
CA GLN A 291 50.20 -37.80 -22.79
C GLN A 291 51.12 -38.07 -23.99
N GLN A 292 51.43 -37.04 -24.78
CA GLN A 292 52.31 -37.18 -25.93
C GLN A 292 53.76 -37.47 -25.52
N GLN A 293 54.27 -36.80 -24.48
CA GLN A 293 55.59 -37.09 -23.90
C GLN A 293 55.67 -38.53 -23.37
N GLU A 294 54.64 -38.99 -22.64
CA GLU A 294 54.59 -40.37 -22.15
C GLU A 294 54.54 -41.41 -23.28
N ALA A 295 53.83 -41.12 -24.38
CA ALA A 295 53.77 -41.99 -25.55
C ALA A 295 55.12 -42.04 -26.31
N GLU A 296 55.80 -40.91 -26.46
CA GLU A 296 57.14 -40.84 -27.08
C GLU A 296 58.18 -41.60 -26.26
N GLU A 297 58.13 -41.49 -24.92
CA GLU A 297 59.00 -42.24 -23.99
C GLU A 297 58.79 -43.75 -24.15
N ARG A 298 57.52 -44.20 -24.16
CA ARG A 298 57.17 -45.62 -24.37
C ARG A 298 57.64 -46.12 -25.74
N HIS A 299 57.44 -45.32 -26.79
CA HIS A 299 57.90 -45.67 -28.13
C HIS A 299 59.42 -45.79 -28.20
N ARG A 300 60.15 -44.86 -27.57
CA ARG A 300 61.62 -44.89 -27.49
C ARG A 300 62.12 -46.15 -26.79
N GLN A 301 61.53 -46.51 -25.64
CA GLN A 301 61.87 -47.73 -24.90
C GLN A 301 61.59 -49.00 -25.72
N MET A 302 60.48 -49.03 -26.46
CA MET A 302 60.14 -50.15 -27.35
C MET A 302 61.14 -50.29 -28.51
N VAL A 303 61.54 -49.17 -29.15
CA VAL A 303 62.51 -49.17 -30.25
C VAL A 303 63.90 -49.64 -29.78
N GLU A 304 64.35 -49.22 -28.61
CA GLU A 304 65.61 -49.70 -27.99
C GLU A 304 65.61 -51.22 -27.81
N LYS A 305 64.51 -51.77 -27.28
CA LYS A 305 64.34 -53.21 -27.07
C LYS A 305 64.40 -54.00 -28.39
N LEU A 306 63.70 -53.52 -29.43
CA LEU A 306 63.73 -54.14 -30.75
C LEU A 306 65.14 -54.11 -31.38
N LYS A 307 65.87 -53.00 -31.23
CA LYS A 307 67.27 -52.89 -31.70
C LYS A 307 68.21 -53.86 -30.99
N GLN A 308 67.93 -54.25 -29.76
CA GLN A 308 68.75 -55.19 -29.02
C GLN A 308 68.47 -56.63 -29.48
N GLU A 309 67.20 -57.00 -29.65
CA GLU A 309 66.77 -58.29 -30.21
C GLU A 309 67.32 -58.51 -31.64
N GLU A 310 67.32 -57.46 -32.47
CA GLU A 310 67.82 -57.54 -33.84
C GLU A 310 69.35 -57.71 -33.90
N ARG A 311 70.10 -57.05 -33.02
CA ARG A 311 71.56 -57.24 -32.89
C ARG A 311 71.91 -58.68 -32.51
N GLU A 312 71.16 -59.30 -31.59
CA GLU A 312 71.34 -60.70 -31.22
C GLU A 312 71.00 -61.69 -32.35
N ARG A 313 70.04 -61.34 -33.20
CA ARG A 313 69.69 -62.14 -34.37
C ARG A 313 70.78 -62.09 -35.44
N GLN A 314 71.32 -60.91 -35.72
CA GLN A 314 72.40 -60.71 -36.69
C GLN A 314 73.68 -61.47 -36.30
N ILE A 315 74.05 -61.44 -35.01
CA ILE A 315 75.20 -62.22 -34.51
C ILE A 315 74.98 -63.74 -34.70
N ARG A 316 73.76 -64.23 -34.49
CA ARG A 316 73.41 -65.65 -34.72
C ARG A 316 73.51 -66.05 -36.20
N GLU A 317 73.02 -65.21 -37.11
CA GLU A 317 73.06 -65.46 -38.55
C GLU A 317 74.48 -65.37 -39.14
N GLU A 318 75.31 -64.44 -38.65
CA GLU A 318 76.69 -64.31 -39.09
C GLU A 318 77.54 -65.54 -38.72
N ASN A 319 77.36 -66.07 -37.51
CA ASN A 319 78.02 -67.29 -37.07
C ASN A 319 77.60 -68.52 -37.89
N LEU A 320 76.38 -68.54 -38.42
CA LEU A 320 75.89 -69.60 -39.31
C LEU A 320 76.48 -69.48 -40.74
N ARG A 321 76.59 -68.25 -41.27
CA ARG A 321 77.15 -67.97 -42.60
C ARG A 321 78.64 -68.31 -42.72
N LYS A 322 79.44 -68.00 -41.68
CA LYS A 322 80.88 -68.33 -41.64
C LYS A 322 81.15 -69.84 -41.70
N LYS A 323 80.20 -70.68 -41.26
CA LYS A 323 80.28 -72.14 -41.32
C LYS A 323 79.96 -72.72 -42.71
N GLN A 324 79.08 -72.07 -43.47
CA GLN A 324 78.66 -72.52 -44.80
C GLN A 324 79.61 -72.07 -45.92
N GLN A 325 80.30 -70.94 -45.74
CA GLN A 325 81.21 -70.39 -46.76
C GLN A 325 82.51 -71.21 -46.91
N GLN A 326 82.94 -71.92 -45.87
CA GLN A 326 84.09 -72.82 -45.94
C GLN A 326 83.85 -74.07 -46.81
N GLU A 327 82.59 -74.44 -47.06
CA GLU A 327 82.23 -75.66 -47.84
C GLU A 327 81.99 -75.39 -49.34
N ALA A 328 81.77 -74.13 -49.74
CA ALA A 328 81.41 -73.75 -51.11
C ALA A 328 82.61 -73.32 -51.98
N GLU A 329 83.67 -72.75 -51.38
CA GLU A 329 84.86 -72.28 -52.09
C GLU A 329 85.72 -73.42 -52.71
N GLU A 330 85.55 -74.65 -52.25
CA GLU A 330 86.26 -75.83 -52.78
C GLU A 330 85.63 -76.35 -54.09
N ARG A 331 84.34 -76.08 -54.32
CA ARG A 331 83.59 -76.60 -55.49
C ARG A 331 83.66 -75.71 -56.73
N HIS A 332 83.88 -74.40 -56.57
CA HIS A 332 83.82 -73.44 -57.69
C HIS A 332 85.14 -73.30 -58.47
N ARG A 333 86.25 -73.81 -57.93
CA ARG A 333 87.59 -73.66 -58.52
C ARG A 333 87.82 -74.51 -59.78
N GLN A 334 86.98 -75.51 -60.06
CA GLN A 334 87.18 -76.48 -61.15
C GLN A 334 86.43 -76.17 -62.46
N MET A 335 85.54 -75.16 -62.50
CA MET A 335 84.58 -75.02 -63.62
C MET A 335 84.82 -73.82 -64.57
N VAL A 336 85.68 -72.86 -64.22
CA VAL A 336 85.75 -71.55 -64.91
C VAL A 336 86.76 -71.47 -66.07
N GLU A 337 87.63 -72.46 -66.24
CA GLU A 337 88.80 -72.33 -67.12
C GLU A 337 88.54 -72.54 -68.62
N GLN A 338 87.39 -73.10 -69.03
CA GLN A 338 87.34 -73.76 -70.35
C GLN A 338 86.55 -73.07 -71.49
N MET A 339 85.78 -71.99 -71.30
CA MET A 339 84.69 -71.74 -72.28
C MET A 339 84.49 -70.34 -72.90
N ARG A 340 85.35 -69.33 -72.72
CA ARG A 340 85.00 -68.00 -73.24
C ARG A 340 86.15 -67.19 -73.83
N ARG A 341 86.80 -67.72 -74.86
CA ARG A 341 87.82 -66.97 -75.61
C ARG A 341 87.56 -66.73 -77.10
N GLU A 342 86.50 -67.25 -77.74
CA GLU A 342 86.62 -67.41 -79.20
C GLU A 342 85.53 -66.84 -80.12
N GLN A 343 84.40 -66.28 -79.67
CA GLN A 343 83.32 -65.96 -80.63
C GLN A 343 82.77 -64.52 -80.68
N GLU A 344 83.14 -63.60 -79.80
CA GLU A 344 82.39 -62.32 -79.69
C GLU A 344 82.87 -61.17 -80.61
N ARG A 345 84.02 -61.28 -81.30
CA ARG A 345 84.67 -60.11 -81.93
C ARG A 345 84.33 -59.82 -83.41
N GLU A 346 83.65 -60.70 -84.13
CA GLU A 346 83.43 -60.51 -85.58
C GLU A 346 82.00 -60.15 -86.01
N GLU A 347 80.96 -60.35 -85.18
CA GLU A 347 79.56 -60.03 -85.52
C GLU A 347 79.16 -58.55 -85.32
N GLU A 348 79.96 -57.76 -84.62
CA GLU A 348 79.53 -56.48 -84.04
C GLU A 348 79.44 -55.34 -85.06
N LEU A 349 80.31 -55.33 -86.08
CA LEU A 349 80.46 -54.20 -86.98
C LEU A 349 79.40 -54.13 -88.09
N ARG A 350 78.77 -55.26 -88.44
CA ARG A 350 77.75 -55.33 -89.51
C ARG A 350 76.35 -54.96 -89.00
N ARG A 351 76.07 -55.18 -87.71
CA ARG A 351 74.80 -54.83 -87.05
C ARG A 351 74.63 -53.33 -86.77
N GLN A 352 75.71 -52.54 -86.75
CA GLN A 352 75.65 -51.11 -86.39
C GLN A 352 74.93 -50.23 -87.42
N ARG A 353 75.08 -50.50 -88.72
CA ARG A 353 74.55 -49.61 -89.78
C ARG A 353 73.05 -49.80 -90.08
N GLU A 354 72.49 -50.98 -89.85
CA GLU A 354 71.05 -51.23 -89.95
C GLU A 354 70.27 -50.68 -88.74
N ARG A 355 70.87 -50.76 -87.53
CA ARG A 355 70.27 -50.25 -86.28
C ARG A 355 70.04 -48.74 -86.30
N GLU A 356 70.97 -47.97 -86.87
CA GLU A 356 70.87 -46.50 -86.90
C GLU A 356 69.72 -45.98 -87.80
N TRP A 357 69.38 -46.71 -88.87
CA TRP A 357 68.27 -46.35 -89.77
C TRP A 357 66.90 -46.74 -89.19
N GLU A 358 66.80 -47.94 -88.59
CA GLU A 358 65.58 -48.39 -87.89
C GLU A 358 65.30 -47.56 -86.63
N GLU A 359 66.32 -47.15 -85.87
CA GLU A 359 66.16 -46.27 -84.70
C GLU A 359 65.56 -44.91 -85.09
N LYS A 360 65.98 -44.32 -86.22
CA LYS A 360 65.44 -43.02 -86.68
C LYS A 360 63.96 -43.11 -87.04
N LEU A 361 63.56 -44.17 -87.76
CA LEU A 361 62.16 -44.36 -88.16
C LEU A 361 61.27 -44.71 -86.95
N LYS A 362 61.83 -45.46 -85.98
CA LYS A 362 61.15 -45.81 -84.72
C LYS A 362 60.94 -44.58 -83.83
N ARG A 363 61.94 -43.71 -83.68
CA ARG A 363 61.83 -42.44 -82.92
C ARG A 363 60.74 -41.53 -83.46
N GLN A 364 60.59 -41.39 -84.78
CA GLN A 364 59.53 -40.56 -85.36
C GLN A 364 58.11 -41.10 -85.08
N ARG A 365 57.92 -42.42 -85.13
CA ARG A 365 56.63 -43.06 -84.80
C ARG A 365 56.33 -42.97 -83.30
N GLU A 366 57.32 -43.21 -82.45
CA GLU A 366 57.20 -43.10 -80.99
C GLU A 366 56.90 -41.66 -80.54
N GLU A 367 57.51 -40.64 -81.15
CA GLU A 367 57.20 -39.23 -80.88
C GLU A 367 55.79 -38.84 -81.30
N GLU A 368 55.32 -39.31 -82.46
CA GLU A 368 53.95 -39.05 -82.93
C GLU A 368 52.91 -39.76 -82.06
N GLU A 369 53.19 -41.00 -81.66
CA GLU A 369 52.32 -41.79 -80.77
C GLU A 369 52.29 -41.20 -79.35
N LEU A 370 53.43 -40.78 -78.81
CA LEU A 370 53.53 -40.08 -77.53
C LEU A 370 52.79 -38.73 -77.55
N ARG A 371 52.85 -38.00 -78.67
CA ARG A 371 52.08 -36.76 -78.84
C ARG A 371 50.58 -37.03 -78.83
N ARG A 372 50.11 -38.02 -79.59
CA ARG A 372 48.69 -38.46 -79.58
C ARG A 372 48.25 -39.01 -78.22
N GLN A 373 49.15 -39.62 -77.46
CA GLN A 373 48.88 -40.11 -76.11
C GLN A 373 48.73 -38.94 -75.13
N ARG A 374 49.64 -37.96 -75.16
CA ARG A 374 49.56 -36.75 -74.33
C ARG A 374 48.30 -35.93 -74.61
N GLU A 375 47.92 -35.77 -75.88
CA GLU A 375 46.67 -35.07 -76.26
C GLU A 375 45.43 -35.81 -75.74
N ARG A 376 45.41 -37.15 -75.77
CA ARG A 376 44.32 -37.98 -75.21
C ARG A 376 44.27 -37.92 -73.69
N GLU A 377 45.42 -38.00 -73.01
CA GLU A 377 45.51 -37.87 -71.56
C GLU A 377 45.07 -36.49 -71.09
N GLU A 378 45.47 -35.42 -71.80
CA GLU A 378 45.04 -34.05 -71.48
C GLU A 378 43.53 -33.86 -71.71
N TYR A 379 42.99 -34.43 -72.80
CA TYR A 379 41.55 -34.43 -73.05
C TYR A 379 40.77 -35.15 -71.94
N LEU A 380 41.22 -36.35 -71.53
CA LEU A 380 40.61 -37.12 -70.44
C LEU A 380 40.75 -36.40 -69.09
N ARG A 381 41.87 -35.73 -68.83
CA ARG A 381 42.07 -34.92 -67.62
C ARG A 381 41.06 -33.77 -67.54
N ARG A 382 40.88 -33.03 -68.64
CA ARG A 382 39.90 -31.94 -68.73
C ARG A 382 38.45 -32.42 -68.63
N GLN A 383 38.14 -33.65 -69.03
CA GLN A 383 36.81 -34.25 -68.83
C GLN A 383 36.57 -34.60 -67.35
N ARG A 384 37.54 -35.26 -66.70
CA ARG A 384 37.45 -35.58 -65.26
C ARG A 384 37.34 -34.32 -64.39
N GLU A 385 38.14 -33.29 -64.68
CA GLU A 385 38.08 -32.00 -63.96
C GLU A 385 36.69 -31.32 -64.13
N ARG A 386 36.08 -31.41 -65.32
CA ARG A 386 34.73 -30.88 -65.57
C ARG A 386 33.64 -31.68 -64.85
N GLU A 387 33.71 -33.01 -64.88
CA GLU A 387 32.77 -33.86 -64.14
C GLU A 387 32.88 -33.65 -62.63
N GLU A 388 34.10 -33.53 -62.11
CA GLU A 388 34.33 -33.26 -60.68
C GLU A 388 33.84 -31.87 -60.28
N TYR A 389 34.04 -30.86 -61.13
CA TYR A 389 33.49 -29.52 -60.92
C TYR A 389 31.95 -29.54 -60.87
N LEU A 390 31.31 -30.21 -61.83
CA LEU A 390 29.85 -30.36 -61.86
C LEU A 390 29.33 -31.15 -60.65
N ARG A 391 30.04 -32.18 -60.20
CA ARG A 391 29.70 -32.95 -59.00
C ARG A 391 29.73 -32.06 -57.75
N ARG A 392 30.79 -31.26 -57.58
CA ARG A 392 30.92 -30.31 -56.46
C ARG A 392 29.84 -29.23 -56.49
N GLN A 393 29.39 -28.79 -57.66
CA GLN A 393 28.27 -27.83 -57.76
C GLN A 393 26.95 -28.45 -57.30
N ARG A 394 26.64 -29.69 -57.74
CA ARG A 394 25.43 -30.40 -57.30
C ARG A 394 25.44 -30.70 -55.80
N GLU A 395 26.60 -31.10 -55.25
CA GLU A 395 26.77 -31.33 -53.81
C GLU A 395 26.50 -30.05 -53.01
N LYS A 396 27.05 -28.90 -53.44
CA LYS A 396 26.78 -27.59 -52.81
C LYS A 396 25.33 -27.16 -52.92
N GLU A 397 24.71 -27.39 -54.07
CA GLU A 397 23.30 -27.04 -54.30
C GLU A 397 22.36 -27.90 -53.46
N GLU A 398 22.66 -29.20 -53.31
CA GLU A 398 21.92 -30.11 -52.45
C GLU A 398 22.12 -29.78 -50.96
N GLU A 399 23.34 -29.39 -50.56
CA GLU A 399 23.64 -28.94 -49.21
C GLU A 399 22.90 -27.65 -48.86
N LEU A 400 22.89 -26.67 -49.78
CA LEU A 400 22.12 -25.45 -49.65
C LEU A 400 20.61 -25.72 -49.60
N ARG A 401 20.11 -26.70 -50.37
CA ARG A 401 18.70 -27.12 -50.32
C ARG A 401 18.35 -27.70 -48.97
N LYS A 402 19.18 -28.61 -48.44
CA LYS A 402 19.01 -29.19 -47.10
C LYS A 402 19.10 -28.13 -46.00
N GLN A 403 19.95 -27.11 -46.16
CA GLN A 403 20.05 -26.00 -45.22
C GLN A 403 18.78 -25.14 -45.21
N ARG A 404 18.25 -24.80 -46.39
CA ARG A 404 16.98 -24.07 -46.52
C ARG A 404 15.80 -24.86 -45.93
N GLU A 405 15.71 -26.16 -46.21
CA GLU A 405 14.68 -27.04 -45.65
C GLU A 405 14.76 -27.11 -44.11
N ARG A 406 15.98 -27.14 -43.53
CA ARG A 406 16.18 -27.09 -42.07
C ARG A 406 15.78 -25.74 -41.47
N GLU A 407 16.15 -24.64 -42.11
CA GLU A 407 15.75 -23.29 -41.67
C GLU A 407 14.24 -23.11 -41.73
N GLU A 408 13.58 -23.59 -42.79
CA GLU A 408 12.13 -23.51 -42.93
C GLU A 408 11.41 -24.41 -41.90
N TYR A 409 11.95 -25.59 -41.62
CA TYR A 409 11.47 -26.46 -40.55
C TYR A 409 11.58 -25.81 -39.17
N LEU A 410 12.73 -25.20 -38.86
CA LEU A 410 12.96 -24.47 -37.61
C LEU A 410 12.01 -23.27 -37.47
N ARG A 411 11.81 -22.49 -38.54
CA ARG A 411 10.83 -21.39 -38.56
C ARG A 411 9.41 -21.88 -38.28
N ARG A 412 8.99 -23.00 -38.88
CA ARG A 412 7.67 -23.60 -38.61
C ARG A 412 7.52 -24.08 -37.16
N GLN A 413 8.59 -24.62 -36.57
CA GLN A 413 8.58 -25.04 -35.15
C GLN A 413 8.50 -23.83 -34.21
N GLU A 414 9.26 -22.78 -34.48
CA GLU A 414 9.23 -21.54 -33.72
C GLU A 414 7.86 -20.85 -33.80
N GLN A 415 7.26 -20.81 -35.00
CA GLN A 415 5.94 -20.25 -35.21
C GLN A 415 4.85 -21.04 -34.47
N LYS A 416 4.92 -22.37 -34.45
CA LYS A 416 4.03 -23.21 -33.63
C LYS A 416 4.20 -22.96 -32.13
N ARG A 417 5.44 -22.85 -31.64
CA ARG A 417 5.71 -22.53 -30.22
C ARG A 417 5.16 -21.15 -29.84
N LEU A 418 5.32 -20.16 -30.72
CA LEU A 418 4.76 -18.81 -30.51
C LEU A 418 3.23 -18.82 -30.47
N GLU A 419 2.59 -19.60 -31.34
CA GLU A 419 1.14 -19.76 -31.37
C GLU A 419 0.60 -20.51 -30.13
N GLU A 420 1.33 -21.53 -29.66
CA GLU A 420 1.04 -22.21 -28.38
C GLU A 420 1.15 -21.24 -27.19
N LEU A 421 2.24 -20.48 -27.10
CA LEU A 421 2.45 -19.43 -26.08
C LEU A 421 1.35 -18.35 -26.12
N TYR A 422 0.95 -17.92 -27.33
CA TYR A 422 -0.10 -16.93 -27.49
C TYR A 422 -1.46 -17.46 -27.03
N ASN A 423 -1.78 -18.71 -27.37
CA ASN A 423 -3.01 -19.36 -26.92
C ASN A 423 -3.02 -19.64 -25.41
N GLU A 424 -1.88 -19.99 -24.82
CA GLU A 424 -1.72 -20.18 -23.38
C GLU A 424 -1.89 -18.86 -22.63
N ARG A 425 -1.26 -17.77 -23.12
CA ARG A 425 -1.46 -16.42 -22.59
C ARG A 425 -2.92 -15.98 -22.70
N ARG A 426 -3.60 -16.28 -23.81
CA ARG A 426 -5.02 -15.96 -23.98
C ARG A 426 -5.91 -16.71 -22.99
N ARG A 427 -5.67 -18.01 -22.78
CA ARG A 427 -6.37 -18.81 -21.76
C ARG A 427 -6.14 -18.28 -20.35
N MET A 428 -4.91 -17.87 -20.04
CA MET A 428 -4.55 -17.28 -18.75
C MET A 428 -5.25 -15.94 -18.53
N LEU A 429 -5.35 -15.10 -19.56
CA LEU A 429 -6.09 -13.82 -19.51
C LEU A 429 -7.61 -14.04 -19.37
N GLU A 430 -8.18 -15.02 -20.07
CA GLU A 430 -9.59 -15.41 -19.92
C GLU A 430 -9.88 -15.98 -18.51
N GLN A 431 -8.94 -16.75 -17.93
CA GLN A 431 -9.01 -17.21 -16.54
C GLN A 431 -8.93 -16.04 -15.56
N LEU A 432 -7.99 -15.11 -15.76
CA LEU A 432 -7.83 -13.92 -14.92
C LEU A 432 -9.08 -13.03 -14.96
N GLN A 433 -9.70 -12.85 -16.13
CA GLN A 433 -10.95 -12.10 -16.26
C GLN A 433 -12.11 -12.78 -15.53
N ARG A 434 -12.22 -14.11 -15.63
CA ARG A 434 -13.24 -14.87 -14.88
C ARG A 434 -12.98 -14.83 -13.38
N GLU A 435 -11.73 -14.85 -12.96
CA GLU A 435 -11.31 -14.76 -11.57
C GLU A 435 -11.59 -13.36 -11.01
N GLN A 436 -11.27 -12.29 -11.75
CA GLN A 436 -11.61 -10.91 -11.41
C GLN A 436 -13.12 -10.67 -11.35
N GLU A 437 -13.90 -11.27 -12.25
CA GLU A 437 -15.38 -11.16 -12.20
C GLU A 437 -15.95 -11.94 -11.00
N ARG A 438 -15.35 -13.09 -10.67
CA ARG A 438 -15.69 -13.87 -9.49
C ARG A 438 -15.31 -13.13 -8.20
N GLU A 439 -14.16 -12.48 -8.16
CA GLU A 439 -13.72 -11.62 -7.07
C GLU A 439 -14.63 -10.41 -6.93
N ARG A 440 -15.07 -9.77 -8.02
CA ARG A 440 -16.07 -8.69 -7.98
C ARG A 440 -17.38 -9.15 -7.35
N ARG A 441 -17.90 -10.31 -7.76
CA ARG A 441 -19.13 -10.88 -7.17
C ARG A 441 -18.94 -11.25 -5.70
N LEU A 442 -17.79 -11.85 -5.36
CA LEU A 442 -17.43 -12.14 -3.98
C LEU A 442 -17.21 -10.87 -3.15
N GLN A 443 -16.82 -9.76 -3.77
CA GLN A 443 -16.60 -8.46 -3.13
C GLN A 443 -17.91 -7.68 -2.99
N GLU A 444 -18.86 -7.84 -3.92
CA GLU A 444 -20.24 -7.37 -3.76
C GLU A 444 -21.01 -8.18 -2.70
N GLU A 445 -20.75 -9.50 -2.58
CA GLU A 445 -21.26 -10.33 -1.49
C GLU A 445 -20.58 -10.01 -0.16
N ARG A 446 -19.25 -9.75 -0.15
CA ARG A 446 -18.52 -9.29 1.04
C ARG A 446 -18.99 -7.92 1.49
N ASN A 447 -19.21 -6.98 0.58
CA ASN A 447 -19.71 -5.64 0.90
C ASN A 447 -21.14 -5.66 1.46
N ARG A 448 -21.95 -6.72 1.24
CA ARG A 448 -23.21 -6.95 1.96
C ARG A 448 -23.05 -7.65 3.32
N SER A 449 -21.87 -8.18 3.59
CA SER A 449 -21.49 -8.87 4.84
C SER A 449 -20.71 -7.95 5.80
N TYR A 450 -20.40 -6.72 5.41
CA TYR A 450 -19.59 -5.77 6.18
C TYR A 450 -20.42 -4.68 6.90
N ASP A 451 -21.75 -4.83 6.96
CA ASP A 451 -22.63 -4.01 7.82
C ASP A 451 -22.74 -4.58 9.26
N ASP A 452 -22.05 -5.69 9.58
CA ASP A 452 -22.10 -6.34 10.91
C ASP A 452 -20.84 -6.03 11.71
N ASP A 453 -20.72 -4.82 12.30
CA ASP A 453 -19.66 -4.51 13.27
C ASP A 453 -19.69 -5.46 14.48
N ASP A 454 -18.53 -5.80 15.04
CA ASP A 454 -18.44 -6.69 16.22
C ASP A 454 -18.92 -5.98 17.48
N CYS A 455 -20.16 -6.20 17.87
CA CYS A 455 -20.79 -5.46 18.97
C CYS A 455 -21.76 -6.31 19.80
N PHE A 456 -21.96 -5.89 21.05
CA PHE A 456 -23.02 -6.37 21.93
C PHE A 456 -24.30 -5.54 21.76
N SER A 457 -25.47 -6.15 22.00
CA SER A 457 -26.71 -5.37 22.14
C SER A 457 -26.68 -4.54 23.42
N LEU A 458 -27.22 -3.31 23.36
CA LEU A 458 -27.19 -2.32 24.46
C LEU A 458 -27.83 -2.82 25.77
N ASP A 459 -28.80 -3.72 25.69
CA ASP A 459 -29.52 -4.29 26.84
C ASP A 459 -28.77 -5.44 27.53
N THR A 460 -27.65 -5.88 26.96
CA THR A 460 -26.81 -6.94 27.54
C THR A 460 -26.33 -6.52 28.91
N LYS A 461 -26.35 -7.41 29.89
CA LYS A 461 -26.03 -7.09 31.29
C LYS A 461 -24.65 -7.59 31.68
N VAL A 462 -23.93 -6.75 32.43
CA VAL A 462 -22.64 -7.08 33.06
C VAL A 462 -22.71 -6.80 34.55
N GLN A 463 -21.90 -7.52 35.33
CA GLN A 463 -21.76 -7.30 36.76
C GLN A 463 -20.57 -6.37 37.05
N LEU A 464 -20.80 -5.32 37.83
CA LEU A 464 -19.74 -4.45 38.34
C LEU A 464 -19.07 -5.05 39.58
N ALA A 465 -17.85 -4.60 39.90
CA ALA A 465 -17.13 -4.95 41.11
C ALA A 465 -17.89 -4.58 42.41
N SER A 466 -18.87 -3.68 42.34
CA SER A 466 -19.79 -3.36 43.43
C SER A 466 -20.86 -4.44 43.67
N GLY A 467 -20.93 -5.48 42.83
CA GLY A 467 -21.96 -6.50 42.82
C GLY A 467 -23.23 -6.12 42.06
N LYS A 468 -23.35 -4.86 41.60
CA LYS A 468 -24.51 -4.37 40.85
C LYS A 468 -24.46 -4.86 39.40
N PHE A 469 -25.58 -5.37 38.89
CA PHE A 469 -25.77 -5.62 37.47
C PHE A 469 -26.24 -4.34 36.76
N ILE A 470 -25.58 -4.00 35.66
CA ILE A 470 -25.93 -2.88 34.79
C ILE A 470 -26.06 -3.35 33.34
N GLU A 471 -26.86 -2.64 32.56
CA GLU A 471 -26.87 -2.79 31.09
C GLU A 471 -25.61 -2.17 30.50
N MET A 472 -25.11 -2.77 29.42
CA MET A 472 -23.89 -2.31 28.74
C MET A 472 -24.02 -0.88 28.23
N ALA A 473 -25.24 -0.43 27.86
CA ALA A 473 -25.52 0.97 27.53
C ALA A 473 -25.08 1.99 28.61
N LYS A 474 -25.01 1.55 29.87
CA LYS A 474 -24.69 2.41 31.03
C LYS A 474 -23.23 2.30 31.45
N ILE A 475 -22.42 1.47 30.80
CA ILE A 475 -20.99 1.32 31.09
C ILE A 475 -20.28 2.65 30.83
N GLN A 476 -19.38 3.00 31.74
CA GLN A 476 -18.48 4.13 31.61
C GLN A 476 -17.02 3.66 31.64
N ILE A 477 -16.14 4.45 31.03
CA ILE A 477 -14.70 4.22 31.15
C ILE A 477 -14.30 4.35 32.62
N GLY A 478 -13.52 3.38 33.11
CA GLY A 478 -13.14 3.23 34.51
C GLY A 478 -14.02 2.25 35.28
N ASP A 479 -15.20 1.87 34.75
CA ASP A 479 -16.02 0.83 35.39
C ASP A 479 -15.26 -0.50 35.43
N ARG A 480 -15.30 -1.18 36.58
CA ARG A 480 -14.72 -2.51 36.73
C ARG A 480 -15.80 -3.57 36.54
N VAL A 481 -15.83 -4.19 35.37
CA VAL A 481 -16.80 -5.22 34.97
C VAL A 481 -16.23 -6.62 35.18
N CYS A 482 -17.09 -7.60 35.44
CA CYS A 482 -16.69 -8.99 35.60
C CYS A 482 -16.13 -9.51 34.27
N SER A 483 -14.85 -9.89 34.28
CA SER A 483 -14.13 -10.32 33.08
C SER A 483 -13.79 -11.80 33.08
N ASN A 484 -13.68 -12.40 34.26
CA ASN A 484 -13.26 -13.79 34.41
C ASN A 484 -13.63 -14.33 35.79
N VAL A 485 -13.35 -15.61 36.01
CA VAL A 485 -13.40 -16.27 37.32
C VAL A 485 -12.05 -16.93 37.58
N ARG A 486 -11.51 -16.77 38.79
CA ARG A 486 -10.35 -17.53 39.25
C ARG A 486 -10.63 -18.11 40.64
N ASN A 487 -10.45 -19.41 40.79
CA ASN A 487 -10.63 -20.12 42.07
C ASN A 487 -12.02 -19.90 42.72
N GLY A 488 -13.08 -19.76 41.91
CA GLY A 488 -14.44 -19.49 42.40
C GLY A 488 -14.69 -18.03 42.81
N GLU A 489 -13.70 -17.15 42.66
CA GLU A 489 -13.85 -15.71 42.86
C GLU A 489 -14.00 -14.99 41.52
N LEU A 490 -14.92 -14.03 41.47
CA LEU A 490 -15.13 -13.18 40.30
C LEU A 490 -13.96 -12.21 40.14
N GLU A 491 -13.32 -12.21 38.98
CA GLU A 491 -12.31 -11.23 38.61
C GLU A 491 -12.96 -10.07 37.85
N PHE A 492 -12.65 -8.86 38.31
CA PHE A 492 -13.16 -7.63 37.70
C PHE A 492 -12.05 -6.84 37.03
N SER A 493 -12.27 -6.47 35.77
CA SER A 493 -11.34 -5.71 34.95
C SER A 493 -11.92 -4.36 34.57
N GLU A 494 -11.05 -3.36 34.54
CA GLU A 494 -11.40 -1.99 34.16
C GLU A 494 -11.72 -1.92 32.67
N VAL A 495 -12.84 -1.29 32.33
CA VAL A 495 -13.18 -0.82 30.99
C VAL A 495 -12.33 0.41 30.71
N TYR A 496 -11.32 0.29 29.85
CA TYR A 496 -10.36 1.36 29.61
C TYR A 496 -10.64 2.11 28.30
N LEU A 497 -11.50 1.57 27.45
CA LEU A 497 -11.87 2.13 26.16
C LEU A 497 -13.25 1.61 25.75
N ILE A 498 -14.12 2.50 25.29
CA ILE A 498 -15.33 2.14 24.53
C ILE A 498 -14.98 2.43 23.08
N SER A 499 -14.98 1.44 22.19
CA SER A 499 -14.58 1.62 20.78
C SER A 499 -15.66 2.33 19.99
N HIS A 500 -16.90 1.92 20.24
CA HIS A 500 -18.05 2.23 19.43
C HIS A 500 -19.30 2.12 20.30
N LEU A 501 -20.13 3.15 20.30
CA LEU A 501 -21.39 3.17 21.02
C LEU A 501 -22.33 4.04 20.21
N GLY A 502 -23.41 3.48 19.67
CA GLY A 502 -24.30 4.25 18.82
C GLY A 502 -25.56 3.51 18.41
N HIS A 503 -26.35 4.20 17.60
CA HIS A 503 -27.44 3.62 16.84
C HIS A 503 -27.08 3.66 15.36
N TYR A 504 -27.26 2.56 14.63
CA TYR A 504 -27.12 2.61 13.18
C TYR A 504 -28.32 3.36 12.57
N ASP A 505 -28.09 4.06 11.46
CA ASP A 505 -29.15 4.60 10.61
C ASP A 505 -30.01 3.50 9.93
N HIS A 506 -29.67 2.23 10.14
CA HIS A 506 -30.36 1.04 9.64
C HIS A 506 -30.40 -0.08 10.70
N PHE A 507 -31.26 -1.08 10.51
CA PHE A 507 -31.35 -2.22 11.43
C PHE A 507 -30.16 -3.17 11.27
N LEU A 508 -29.43 -3.43 12.36
CA LEU A 508 -28.42 -4.47 12.47
C LEU A 508 -29.05 -5.84 12.63
N LYS A 509 -28.42 -6.84 12.04
CA LYS A 509 -28.74 -8.24 12.33
C LYS A 509 -27.98 -8.67 13.57
N MET A 510 -28.69 -8.97 14.65
CA MET A 510 -28.15 -9.54 15.87
C MET A 510 -28.39 -11.04 15.89
N THR A 511 -27.35 -11.82 16.17
CA THR A 511 -27.45 -13.24 16.48
C THR A 511 -27.82 -13.40 17.95
N LYS A 512 -29.02 -13.93 18.19
CA LYS A 512 -29.51 -14.31 19.50
C LYS A 512 -29.22 -15.78 19.75
N ILE A 513 -28.39 -16.02 20.77
CA ILE A 513 -27.95 -17.35 21.20
C ILE A 513 -28.73 -17.71 22.46
N GLU A 514 -29.54 -18.76 22.38
CA GLU A 514 -30.28 -19.30 23.52
C GLU A 514 -29.61 -20.58 23.99
N PHE A 515 -29.44 -20.73 25.31
CA PHE A 515 -28.78 -21.89 25.92
C PHE A 515 -29.46 -22.27 27.23
N THR A 516 -29.33 -23.53 27.62
CA THR A 516 -29.86 -24.03 28.88
C THR A 516 -28.71 -24.22 29.88
N LYS A 517 -28.84 -23.55 31.03
CA LYS A 517 -27.92 -23.68 32.16
C LYS A 517 -28.01 -25.07 32.80
N SER A 518 -27.01 -25.44 33.60
CA SER A 518 -26.97 -26.72 34.34
C SER A 518 -28.14 -26.92 35.33
N ASP A 519 -28.78 -25.84 35.77
CA ASP A 519 -29.95 -25.85 36.66
C ASP A 519 -31.30 -25.91 35.90
N GLY A 520 -31.27 -25.99 34.57
CA GLY A 520 -32.45 -26.03 33.70
C GLY A 520 -33.05 -24.66 33.37
N GLN A 521 -32.48 -23.56 33.88
CA GLN A 521 -32.90 -22.22 33.47
C GLN A 521 -32.38 -21.88 32.07
N LYS A 522 -33.17 -21.14 31.29
CA LYS A 522 -32.74 -20.64 29.99
C LYS A 522 -31.98 -19.33 30.13
N GLY A 523 -30.85 -19.22 29.45
CA GLY A 523 -30.07 -18.01 29.26
C GLY A 523 -30.08 -17.56 27.80
N GLN A 524 -29.78 -16.29 27.58
CA GLN A 524 -29.65 -15.74 26.23
C GLN A 524 -28.64 -14.60 26.17
N ILE A 525 -27.96 -14.49 25.03
CA ILE A 525 -27.13 -13.33 24.68
C ILE A 525 -27.41 -12.91 23.24
N ARG A 526 -27.35 -11.61 22.97
CA ARG A 526 -27.48 -11.05 21.62
C ARG A 526 -26.22 -10.28 21.27
N THR A 527 -25.59 -10.70 20.18
CA THR A 527 -24.37 -10.10 19.64
C THR A 527 -24.48 -10.02 18.13
N THR A 528 -23.64 -9.24 17.46
CA THR A 528 -23.57 -9.34 16.00
C THR A 528 -22.99 -10.69 15.55
N PRO A 529 -23.26 -11.13 14.31
CA PRO A 529 -22.79 -12.40 13.75
C PRO A 529 -21.28 -12.64 13.85
N SER A 530 -20.49 -11.57 13.85
CA SER A 530 -19.03 -11.65 13.86
C SER A 530 -18.44 -11.50 15.28
N HIS A 531 -19.24 -11.25 16.32
CA HIS A 531 -18.74 -11.15 17.69
C HIS A 531 -18.23 -12.51 18.24
N CYS A 532 -17.17 -12.49 19.04
CA CYS A 532 -16.47 -13.70 19.52
C CYS A 532 -16.91 -14.19 20.91
N ILE A 533 -17.23 -15.48 21.01
CA ILE A 533 -17.65 -16.14 22.26
C ILE A 533 -16.70 -17.29 22.59
N PHE A 534 -16.48 -17.55 23.88
CA PHE A 534 -15.62 -18.64 24.33
C PHE A 534 -16.32 -20.00 24.32
N ARG A 535 -15.62 -21.00 23.77
CA ARG A 535 -16.00 -22.41 23.78
C ARG A 535 -15.47 -23.12 25.02
N GLU A 536 -15.92 -24.35 25.25
CA GLU A 536 -15.49 -25.20 26.38
C GLU A 536 -13.97 -25.43 26.48
N ASP A 537 -13.24 -25.30 25.37
CA ASP A 537 -11.78 -25.46 25.29
C ASP A 537 -11.02 -24.12 25.42
N MET A 538 -11.70 -23.04 25.82
CA MET A 538 -11.17 -21.68 25.91
C MET A 538 -10.77 -21.06 24.56
N SER A 539 -11.09 -21.71 23.43
CA SER A 539 -10.96 -21.09 22.11
C SER A 539 -12.12 -20.11 21.86
N ILE A 540 -11.89 -19.12 21.00
CA ILE A 540 -12.91 -18.15 20.60
C ILE A 540 -13.50 -18.54 19.24
N LEU A 541 -14.81 -18.32 19.08
CA LEU A 541 -15.58 -18.62 17.87
C LEU A 541 -16.54 -17.46 17.58
N TYR A 542 -16.76 -17.15 16.30
CA TYR A 542 -17.77 -16.16 15.92
C TYR A 542 -19.19 -16.66 16.23
N ALA A 543 -20.07 -15.74 16.62
CA ALA A 543 -21.47 -16.04 16.91
C ALA A 543 -22.19 -16.73 15.72
N LYS A 544 -21.88 -16.34 14.47
CA LYS A 544 -22.41 -16.96 13.25
C LYS A 544 -21.97 -18.40 13.01
N ASP A 545 -20.84 -18.79 13.59
CA ASP A 545 -20.27 -20.14 13.44
C ASP A 545 -20.72 -21.09 14.57
N VAL A 546 -21.53 -20.61 15.52
CA VAL A 546 -22.15 -21.44 16.56
C VAL A 546 -23.15 -22.40 15.91
N VAL A 547 -23.14 -23.66 16.32
CA VAL A 547 -24.06 -24.69 15.81
C VAL A 547 -24.93 -25.20 16.97
N PRO A 548 -26.26 -25.01 16.93
CA PRO A 548 -27.15 -25.48 18.00
C PRO A 548 -27.08 -26.99 18.17
N GLY A 549 -27.13 -27.47 19.41
CA GLY A 549 -27.02 -28.88 19.79
C GLY A 549 -25.60 -29.47 19.71
N VAL A 550 -24.63 -28.73 19.13
CA VAL A 550 -23.25 -29.19 18.95
C VAL A 550 -22.26 -28.31 19.70
N THR A 551 -22.34 -26.99 19.51
CA THR A 551 -21.41 -26.04 20.11
C THR A 551 -21.75 -25.85 21.59
N LYS A 552 -20.73 -25.99 22.44
CA LYS A 552 -20.78 -25.65 23.86
C LYS A 552 -20.03 -24.36 24.12
N ILE A 553 -20.70 -23.41 24.76
CA ILE A 553 -20.16 -22.10 25.14
C ILE A 553 -19.91 -22.06 26.66
N LEU A 554 -18.95 -21.25 27.11
CA LEU A 554 -18.67 -21.09 28.53
C LEU A 554 -19.63 -20.08 29.17
N ILE A 555 -20.30 -20.52 30.24
CA ILE A 555 -21.24 -19.70 31.00
C ILE A 555 -20.89 -19.67 32.48
N LEU A 556 -21.15 -18.55 33.13
CA LEU A 556 -21.03 -18.38 34.57
C LEU A 556 -22.27 -18.96 35.28
N ASN A 557 -22.06 -19.92 36.17
CA ASN A 557 -23.14 -20.50 36.97
C ASN A 557 -23.37 -19.74 38.29
N GLU A 558 -24.39 -20.14 39.05
CA GLU A 558 -24.80 -19.49 40.31
C GLU A 558 -23.78 -19.61 41.47
N ILE A 559 -22.79 -20.50 41.34
CA ILE A 559 -21.68 -20.66 42.30
C ILE A 559 -20.38 -20.02 41.80
N ASN A 560 -20.48 -19.13 40.80
CA ASN A 560 -19.35 -18.42 40.18
C ASN A 560 -18.29 -19.36 39.56
N GLU A 561 -18.72 -20.39 38.84
CA GLU A 561 -17.83 -21.24 38.03
C GLU A 561 -18.19 -21.13 36.55
N LEU A 562 -17.17 -21.15 35.69
CA LEU A 562 -17.35 -21.22 34.25
C LEU A 562 -17.59 -22.67 33.83
N VAL A 563 -18.79 -22.97 33.36
CA VAL A 563 -19.21 -24.31 32.94
C VAL A 563 -19.66 -24.29 31.48
N PRO A 564 -19.45 -25.38 30.72
CA PRO A 564 -19.93 -25.46 29.35
C PRO A 564 -21.45 -25.67 29.31
N ALA A 565 -22.15 -24.87 28.51
CA ALA A 565 -23.57 -25.05 28.18
C ALA A 565 -23.75 -25.28 26.68
N VAL A 566 -24.61 -26.24 26.34
CA VAL A 566 -24.98 -26.51 24.94
C VAL A 566 -25.93 -25.41 24.47
N VAL A 567 -25.66 -24.88 23.28
CA VAL A 567 -26.55 -23.90 22.65
C VAL A 567 -27.80 -24.62 22.14
N ASP A 568 -28.97 -24.15 22.55
CA ASP A 568 -30.26 -24.75 22.20
C ASP A 568 -30.76 -24.29 20.84
N ASN A 569 -30.61 -22.98 20.57
CA ASN A 569 -31.21 -22.34 19.41
C ASN A 569 -30.44 -21.06 19.02
N LEU A 570 -30.49 -20.74 17.72
CA LEU A 570 -29.95 -19.52 17.14
C LEU A 570 -31.02 -18.83 16.33
N THR A 571 -31.28 -17.57 16.62
CA THR A 571 -32.21 -16.74 15.85
C THR A 571 -31.53 -15.43 15.46
N THR A 572 -31.93 -14.87 14.33
CA THR A 572 -31.50 -13.54 13.91
C THR A 572 -32.62 -12.56 14.25
N GLU A 573 -32.30 -11.52 15.02
CA GLU A 573 -33.19 -10.43 15.37
C GLU A 573 -32.64 -9.11 14.80
N GLU A 574 -33.51 -8.13 14.56
CA GLU A 574 -33.11 -6.80 14.12
C GLU A 574 -33.02 -5.86 15.33
N ASP A 575 -31.90 -5.18 15.49
CA ASP A 575 -31.66 -4.19 16.55
C ASP A 575 -31.05 -2.92 15.92
N THR A 576 -31.16 -1.78 16.59
CA THR A 576 -30.52 -0.53 16.13
C THR A 576 -29.37 -0.13 17.02
N GLY A 577 -29.36 -0.59 18.28
CA GLY A 577 -28.41 -0.15 19.29
C GLY A 577 -27.32 -1.17 19.56
N TYR A 578 -26.08 -0.70 19.63
CA TYR A 578 -24.94 -1.56 19.86
C TYR A 578 -23.85 -0.87 20.70
N ILE A 579 -23.00 -1.69 21.31
CA ILE A 579 -21.82 -1.23 22.03
C ILE A 579 -20.66 -2.20 21.83
N SER A 580 -19.47 -1.64 21.58
CA SER A 580 -18.20 -2.32 21.74
C SER A 580 -17.30 -1.57 22.71
N PHE A 581 -16.67 -2.31 23.60
CA PHE A 581 -15.77 -1.79 24.63
C PHE A 581 -14.71 -2.82 24.99
N TYR A 582 -13.57 -2.33 25.48
CA TYR A 582 -12.43 -3.16 25.85
C TYR A 582 -12.15 -3.10 27.34
N THR A 583 -11.94 -4.28 27.93
CA THR A 583 -11.46 -4.44 29.30
C THR A 583 -9.95 -4.66 29.30
N ARG A 584 -9.27 -4.31 30.40
CA ARG A 584 -7.83 -4.61 30.55
C ARG A 584 -7.51 -6.11 30.55
N ALA A 585 -8.53 -6.97 30.73
CA ALA A 585 -8.39 -8.42 30.67
C ALA A 585 -8.60 -8.96 29.24
N GLY A 586 -9.24 -8.20 28.34
CA GLY A 586 -9.56 -8.66 26.98
C GLY A 586 -10.82 -9.53 26.91
N THR A 587 -11.48 -9.76 28.04
CA THR A 587 -12.66 -10.61 28.18
C THR A 587 -13.73 -9.91 29.01
N VAL A 588 -14.98 -10.35 28.85
CA VAL A 588 -16.12 -9.90 29.65
C VAL A 588 -17.12 -11.05 29.86
N ILE A 589 -17.78 -11.09 31.02
CA ILE A 589 -18.91 -11.97 31.27
C ILE A 589 -20.21 -11.18 31.06
N ALA A 590 -20.91 -11.49 29.97
CA ALA A 590 -22.07 -10.77 29.45
C ALA A 590 -23.31 -11.67 29.47
N ASN A 591 -24.37 -11.30 30.19
CA ASN A 591 -25.53 -12.18 30.45
C ASN A 591 -25.12 -13.60 30.93
N ASN A 592 -24.06 -13.67 31.75
CA ASN A 592 -23.45 -14.91 32.21
C ASN A 592 -22.74 -15.73 31.12
N VAL A 593 -22.45 -15.18 29.94
CA VAL A 593 -21.67 -15.84 28.89
C VAL A 593 -20.28 -15.22 28.83
N MET A 594 -19.24 -16.05 28.79
CA MET A 594 -17.87 -15.56 28.63
C MET A 594 -17.61 -15.18 27.17
N CYS A 595 -17.31 -13.91 26.94
CA CYS A 595 -17.11 -13.33 25.61
C CYS A 595 -15.74 -12.66 25.51
N SER A 596 -15.20 -12.61 24.29
CA SER A 596 -14.08 -11.72 24.00
C SER A 596 -14.61 -10.30 23.95
N CYS A 597 -13.83 -9.33 24.40
CA CYS A 597 -14.19 -7.91 24.24
C CYS A 597 -13.50 -7.29 23.01
N TYR A 598 -12.87 -8.10 22.15
CA TYR A 598 -12.11 -7.66 20.99
C TYR A 598 -12.90 -7.77 19.68
N ASP A 599 -12.59 -6.85 18.75
CA ASP A 599 -13.28 -6.67 17.46
C ASP A 599 -12.32 -6.88 16.27
N ASP A 600 -12.87 -7.33 15.13
CA ASP A 600 -12.37 -7.44 13.75
C ASP A 600 -10.86 -7.74 13.60
N CYS A 601 -10.46 -8.93 14.04
CA CYS A 601 -9.07 -9.41 13.94
C CYS A 601 -9.05 -10.95 14.09
N PRO A 602 -7.92 -11.65 13.86
CA PRO A 602 -7.92 -13.11 13.79
C PRO A 602 -8.39 -13.72 15.12
N GLN A 603 -9.10 -14.86 15.05
CA GLN A 603 -9.68 -15.63 16.17
C GLN A 603 -8.61 -16.18 17.13
N SER A 604 -7.86 -15.28 17.77
CA SER A 604 -6.84 -15.57 18.76
C SER A 604 -6.83 -14.49 19.82
N GLN A 605 -7.36 -14.84 20.99
CA GLN A 605 -7.37 -13.98 22.17
C GLN A 605 -5.96 -13.46 22.50
N THR A 606 -4.93 -14.32 22.40
CA THR A 606 -3.55 -13.96 22.71
C THR A 606 -2.95 -12.95 21.72
N LEU A 607 -3.23 -13.09 20.42
CA LEU A 607 -2.76 -12.11 19.43
C LEU A 607 -3.42 -10.75 19.66
N MET A 608 -4.70 -10.74 20.04
CA MET A 608 -5.42 -9.50 20.36
C MET A 608 -4.94 -8.85 21.63
N ASP A 609 -4.70 -9.64 22.68
CA ASP A 609 -4.09 -9.14 23.90
C ASP A 609 -2.75 -8.45 23.66
N LEU A 610 -1.93 -9.01 22.76
CA LEU A 610 -0.66 -8.43 22.34
C LEU A 610 -0.88 -7.15 21.53
N ALA A 611 -1.75 -7.20 20.51
CA ALA A 611 -2.07 -6.07 19.64
C ALA A 611 -2.59 -4.85 20.41
N PHE A 612 -3.27 -5.04 21.53
CA PHE A 612 -3.79 -3.95 22.36
C PHE A 612 -2.85 -3.52 23.51
N VAL A 613 -1.66 -4.13 23.68
CA VAL A 613 -0.67 -3.69 24.69
C VAL A 613 -0.32 -2.19 24.58
N PRO A 614 -0.03 -1.63 23.38
CA PRO A 614 0.34 -0.22 23.26
C PRO A 614 -0.76 0.72 23.77
N ILE A 615 -2.02 0.50 23.36
CA ILE A 615 -3.14 1.34 23.80
C ILE A 615 -3.50 1.11 25.28
N ARG A 616 -3.32 -0.12 25.81
CA ARG A 616 -3.47 -0.41 27.24
C ARG A 616 -2.45 0.35 28.10
N LEU A 617 -1.19 0.43 27.64
CA LEU A 617 -0.13 1.19 28.31
C LEU A 617 -0.38 2.70 28.20
N TRP A 618 -0.81 3.17 27.03
CA TRP A 618 -1.18 4.57 26.85
C TRP A 618 -2.33 5.00 27.76
N THR A 619 -3.42 4.24 27.77
CA THR A 619 -4.61 4.54 28.59
C THR A 619 -4.41 4.30 30.08
N ASN A 620 -3.35 3.59 30.48
CA ASN A 620 -2.87 3.57 31.87
C ASN A 620 -2.31 4.93 32.32
N VAL A 621 -1.67 5.67 31.41
CA VAL A 621 -1.04 6.97 31.71
C VAL A 621 -2.00 8.12 31.42
N PHE A 622 -2.79 8.00 30.36
CA PHE A 622 -3.76 8.98 29.90
C PHE A 622 -5.12 8.31 29.67
N PRO A 623 -6.02 8.31 30.68
CA PRO A 623 -7.33 7.69 30.57
C PRO A 623 -8.08 8.13 29.31
N SER A 624 -8.66 7.18 28.58
CA SER A 624 -9.47 7.50 27.41
C SER A 624 -10.76 8.19 27.84
N ASN A 625 -11.15 9.22 27.11
CA ASN A 625 -12.49 9.83 27.23
C ASN A 625 -13.37 9.46 26.03
N HIS A 626 -12.97 8.46 25.23
CA HIS A 626 -13.65 8.10 23.99
C HIS A 626 -14.95 7.35 24.27
N ARG A 627 -16.08 8.01 24.03
CA ARG A 627 -17.44 7.44 24.13
C ARG A 627 -18.31 7.93 22.97
N GLN A 628 -17.70 8.16 21.82
CA GLN A 628 -18.37 8.68 20.63
C GLN A 628 -18.89 7.53 19.77
N GLU A 629 -19.85 7.84 18.89
CA GLU A 629 -20.34 6.94 17.84
C GLU A 629 -19.28 6.62 16.78
N GLU A 630 -18.14 7.29 16.75
CA GLU A 630 -17.07 6.97 15.81
C GLU A 630 -16.09 5.94 16.40
N LEU A 631 -15.62 5.00 15.56
CA LEU A 631 -14.62 4.01 15.95
C LEU A 631 -13.33 4.68 16.45
N HIS A 632 -12.85 4.28 17.63
CA HIS A 632 -11.64 4.87 18.24
C HIS A 632 -10.44 4.83 17.26
N PRO A 633 -9.65 5.93 17.10
CA PRO A 633 -8.60 6.04 16.08
C PRO A 633 -7.57 4.91 16.07
N TYR A 634 -7.18 4.42 17.25
CA TYR A 634 -6.27 3.26 17.37
C TYR A 634 -6.88 2.00 16.75
N VAL A 635 -8.17 1.76 16.99
CA VAL A 635 -8.90 0.59 16.48
C VAL A 635 -9.05 0.71 14.97
N LYS A 636 -9.38 1.90 14.46
CA LYS A 636 -9.43 2.21 13.03
C LYS A 636 -8.10 1.99 12.32
N ILE A 637 -6.97 2.36 12.95
CA ILE A 637 -5.62 2.10 12.40
C ILE A 637 -5.33 0.61 12.37
N LEU A 638 -5.63 -0.13 13.45
CA LEU A 638 -5.45 -1.58 13.50
C LEU A 638 -6.29 -2.28 12.42
N GLU A 639 -7.54 -1.85 12.24
CA GLU A 639 -8.46 -2.37 11.23
C GLU A 639 -7.92 -2.10 9.81
N ILE A 640 -7.49 -0.87 9.51
CA ILE A 640 -6.87 -0.54 8.22
C ILE A 640 -5.60 -1.36 7.98
N ALA A 641 -4.75 -1.52 9.00
CA ALA A 641 -3.51 -2.28 8.92
C ALA A 641 -3.78 -3.78 8.69
N TYR A 642 -4.76 -4.35 9.40
CA TYR A 642 -5.19 -5.74 9.23
C TYR A 642 -5.82 -5.96 7.85
N ARG A 643 -6.70 -5.08 7.39
CA ARG A 643 -7.30 -5.12 6.04
C ARG A 643 -6.22 -5.07 4.95
N ASN A 644 -5.26 -4.17 5.08
CA ASN A 644 -4.11 -4.09 4.15
C ASN A 644 -3.25 -5.36 4.19
N TRP A 645 -3.08 -5.96 5.36
CA TRP A 645 -2.37 -7.23 5.50
C TRP A 645 -3.12 -8.40 4.87
N CYS A 646 -4.42 -8.56 5.10
CA CYS A 646 -5.23 -9.60 4.44
C CYS A 646 -5.22 -9.46 2.92
N ASN A 647 -5.28 -8.22 2.41
CA ASN A 647 -5.16 -7.94 0.99
C ASN A 647 -3.76 -8.29 0.43
N ALA A 648 -2.71 -8.09 1.23
CA ALA A 648 -1.33 -8.43 0.85
C ALA A 648 -0.97 -9.91 1.07
N SER A 649 -1.61 -10.63 2.00
CA SER A 649 -1.31 -12.04 2.32
C SER A 649 -1.87 -13.01 1.28
N ASN A 650 -2.82 -12.57 0.44
CA ASN A 650 -3.15 -13.25 -0.82
C ASN A 650 -1.95 -13.31 -1.80
N ILE A 651 -0.85 -12.59 -1.53
CA ILE A 651 0.39 -12.58 -2.32
C ILE A 651 1.58 -13.19 -1.54
N ILE A 652 1.51 -13.35 -0.21
CA ILE A 652 2.65 -13.75 0.63
C ILE A 652 2.21 -14.70 1.77
N ASN A 653 2.82 -15.88 1.82
CA ASN A 653 2.61 -16.89 2.87
C ASN A 653 2.79 -16.32 4.29
N ASN A 654 1.87 -16.73 5.18
CA ASN A 654 1.80 -16.45 6.62
C ASN A 654 3.17 -16.44 7.32
N CYS A 655 3.69 -15.25 7.62
CA CYS A 655 4.92 -15.08 8.40
C CYS A 655 4.64 -14.26 9.68
N PRO A 656 4.78 -14.85 10.89
CA PRO A 656 4.52 -14.18 12.17
C PRO A 656 5.39 -12.93 12.43
N THR A 657 6.49 -12.77 11.69
CA THR A 657 7.43 -11.64 11.80
C THR A 657 6.84 -10.31 11.31
N VAL A 658 5.82 -10.35 10.45
CA VAL A 658 5.17 -9.14 9.91
C VAL A 658 4.22 -8.51 10.92
N ILE A 659 3.56 -9.32 11.76
CA ILE A 659 2.73 -8.82 12.88
C ILE A 659 3.61 -8.04 13.87
N LEU A 660 4.80 -8.54 14.18
CA LEU A 660 5.76 -7.84 15.03
C LEU A 660 6.23 -6.52 14.40
N LEU A 661 6.39 -6.48 13.07
CA LEU A 661 6.77 -5.26 12.34
C LEU A 661 5.63 -4.21 12.33
N ILE A 662 4.38 -4.64 12.16
CA ILE A 662 3.19 -3.77 12.26
C ILE A 662 3.07 -3.21 13.67
N MET A 663 3.29 -4.03 14.70
CA MET A 663 3.32 -3.58 16.09
C MET A 663 4.42 -2.54 16.37
N ILE A 664 5.60 -2.70 15.76
CA ILE A 664 6.69 -1.73 15.85
C ILE A 664 6.35 -0.42 15.13
N ILE A 665 5.70 -0.48 13.97
CA ILE A 665 5.26 0.70 13.21
C ILE A 665 4.16 1.46 13.96
N VAL A 666 3.20 0.76 14.55
CA VAL A 666 2.13 1.37 15.37
C VAL A 666 2.70 1.99 16.65
N LEU A 667 3.68 1.34 17.30
CA LEU A 667 4.44 1.95 18.41
C LEU A 667 5.17 3.23 17.95
N PHE A 668 5.75 3.23 16.75
CA PHE A 668 6.44 4.41 16.22
C PHE A 668 5.49 5.60 15.99
N PHE A 669 4.23 5.35 15.58
CA PHE A 669 3.22 6.40 15.38
C PHE A 669 2.52 6.88 16.66
N ILE A 670 2.64 6.15 17.78
CA ILE A 670 2.11 6.59 19.09
C ILE A 670 3.13 7.45 19.85
N PHE A 671 4.42 7.29 19.56
CA PHE A 671 5.51 8.02 20.22
C PHE A 671 6.01 9.26 19.45
N VAL A 672 5.53 9.48 18.23
CA VAL A 672 5.77 10.68 17.40
C VAL A 672 4.47 11.47 17.32
#